data_AF-A0A4Y9SK43-F1
#
_entry.id   AF-A0A4Y9SK43-F1
#
_cell.length_a   1.000
_cell.length_b   1.000
_cell.length_c   1.000
_cell.angle_alpha   90.00
_cell.angle_beta   90.00
_cell.angle_gamma   90.00
#
_symmetry.space_group_name_H-M   'P 1'
#
loop_
_entity.id
_entity.type
_entity.pdbx_description
1 polymer ?
#
loop_
_entity_poly.entity_id
_entity_poly.type
_entity_poly.pdbx_seq_one_letter_code
_entity_poly.pdbx_strand_id
1 'polypeptide(L)'
;MYTRSSRPLLAALSALLLASCGGDQAQSLGSATAVRAGATMSGSSQQQAPATRYTPVVQQLYIAYFGRPADVGGLANFQASLAAIGAPTGIQQLVDAYGKDARVRAEIDKFGFSDESKRLYGTDTTTFLNGVYQNVLGRAPDTDGLNYWRGKIDRDGLSKGNAALAIMAGALANTTPQGLADASTVNKKVQAGTDFTSALVTQKLESSYDGDAAAAKARAVLTAITSTTDSQAIAQSIQATLTAWASVARLSKMVTSGLHTLAIDSQSRLWAWGVNGHAEWGNGSYGQVSRVPYLVGTGYVDACAGTYVSGGIKSDGTLWMWGQRTSGVLGHPPVTIQSQFDWYSVEPTLVGTGYAKCSTNGYTTLALKTDGSVWGWGEDGYHNLGISNDVPYSGDPVRLETGYADVSVGYGGAAGVKTDGSLWIWGRFSNGSKVLYDSRTPRQLGTGFQSVSASGCSVLALKRDGTLWKWGCDVWDTATISAELTQVGSGFKEIAPVSNILAGVKQDGTLWVWGNVGRKWNTTINSYVHVVSRQPTLVGSGFAHATAGGNTVMATRTDGSIVAIGDNPYMNTGLDNRTNYDKFLQPVNVGTLQDLIDGTPNGTPLSTKDLTPVDPLPLPGEGTNPDPGTGTPPGGGTGTLTWSDWFFIQSDKPVQQRWAVEKMVGTTAYVRVQYRVLKTDATHCTASVCDGYYLYYSYHMAGNDSSTGNEKFYYWFTKAFNGPVDAGVQLIDFRVWPDGSQLKWTAKDGIRLYMNGQITNIPWDDRCVDDKRTDSSSTRCYWVDFSKAVTVSRP
;
A
#
# COMPACT_ATOMS: atom_id res chain seq x y z
N MET A 1 5.77 37.76 -67.98
CA MET A 1 7.02 37.68 -68.76
C MET A 1 7.98 36.74 -68.02
N TYR A 2 8.82 35.98 -68.74
CA TYR A 2 10.01 35.21 -68.29
C TYR A 2 9.91 34.46 -66.92
N THR A 3 9.66 33.13 -66.87
CA THR A 3 10.66 32.01 -66.94
C THR A 3 11.65 31.99 -65.75
N ARG A 4 12.11 30.89 -65.13
CA ARG A 4 12.01 29.40 -65.25
C ARG A 4 12.61 28.87 -63.90
N SER A 5 12.46 27.64 -63.39
CA SER A 5 11.59 26.45 -63.54
C SER A 5 11.86 25.57 -62.27
N SER A 6 11.47 24.31 -62.02
CA SER A 6 11.02 23.15 -62.82
C SER A 6 10.06 22.24 -61.99
N ARG A 7 10.00 20.94 -62.30
CA ARG A 7 9.27 19.80 -61.68
C ARG A 7 10.06 18.52 -62.05
N PRO A 8 9.66 17.26 -61.70
CA PRO A 8 8.64 16.74 -60.78
C PRO A 8 9.34 16.02 -59.57
N LEU A 9 8.79 15.18 -58.68
CA LEU A 9 7.46 14.81 -58.12
C LEU A 9 7.77 14.41 -56.62
N LEU A 10 7.03 13.67 -55.79
CA LEU A 10 5.83 12.82 -55.89
C LEU A 10 4.86 13.10 -54.71
N ALA A 11 3.84 12.27 -54.54
CA ALA A 11 2.86 12.32 -53.45
C ALA A 11 2.66 10.89 -52.86
N ALA A 12 1.91 10.63 -51.80
CA ALA A 12 0.89 11.44 -51.11
C ALA A 12 0.76 11.08 -49.61
N LEU A 13 -0.04 11.86 -48.87
CA LEU A 13 -0.52 11.53 -47.51
C LEU A 13 -2.01 11.13 -47.49
N SER A 14 -2.34 10.27 -46.53
CA SER A 14 -3.56 10.20 -45.71
C SER A 14 -4.90 10.77 -46.22
N ALA A 15 -5.95 9.93 -46.20
CA ALA A 15 -7.03 9.96 -45.17
C ALA A 15 -8.33 9.26 -45.66
N LEU A 16 -9.05 8.57 -44.75
CA LEU A 16 -10.53 8.55 -44.68
C LEU A 16 -11.04 7.80 -43.42
N LEU A 17 -12.33 7.96 -43.09
CA LEU A 17 -12.92 7.65 -41.78
C LEU A 17 -13.83 6.39 -41.75
N LEU A 18 -13.87 5.77 -40.57
CA LEU A 18 -14.97 5.14 -39.80
C LEU A 18 -16.25 4.57 -40.45
N ALA A 19 -16.79 3.55 -39.75
CA ALA A 19 -18.19 3.09 -39.68
C ALA A 19 -18.76 2.28 -40.87
N SER A 20 -19.68 1.30 -40.70
CA SER A 20 -20.15 0.55 -39.50
C SER A 20 -21.07 -0.64 -39.90
N CYS A 21 -21.48 -1.44 -38.91
CA CYS A 21 -22.67 -2.34 -38.88
C CYS A 21 -22.57 -3.79 -39.44
N GLY A 22 -23.21 -4.72 -38.71
CA GLY A 22 -23.67 -6.04 -39.17
C GLY A 22 -22.69 -7.22 -38.94
N GLY A 23 -23.12 -8.41 -38.48
CA GLY A 23 -24.45 -8.77 -37.99
C GLY A 23 -24.81 -10.26 -38.11
N ASP A 24 -24.42 -11.06 -37.11
CA ASP A 24 -25.13 -12.24 -36.56
C ASP A 24 -25.58 -13.49 -37.40
N GLN A 25 -25.46 -14.64 -36.74
CA GLN A 25 -26.22 -15.92 -36.87
C GLN A 25 -26.06 -16.93 -38.06
N ALA A 26 -25.83 -18.19 -37.60
CA ALA A 26 -26.46 -19.47 -38.00
C ALA A 26 -26.05 -20.28 -39.28
N GLN A 27 -25.47 -21.47 -39.02
CA GLN A 27 -25.86 -22.83 -39.49
C GLN A 27 -26.15 -23.06 -41.01
N SER A 28 -25.56 -24.05 -41.72
CA SER A 28 -25.53 -25.49 -41.37
C SER A 28 -24.81 -26.39 -42.41
N LEU A 29 -24.36 -27.56 -41.95
CA LEU A 29 -24.34 -28.91 -42.59
C LEU A 29 -23.80 -29.16 -44.03
N GLY A 30 -22.86 -30.13 -44.12
CA GLY A 30 -22.61 -31.00 -45.29
C GLY A 30 -21.44 -30.58 -46.20
N SER A 31 -20.69 -31.49 -46.82
CA SER A 31 -20.62 -32.95 -46.68
C SER A 31 -19.21 -33.46 -47.11
N ALA A 32 -18.91 -34.75 -46.90
CA ALA A 32 -17.53 -35.26 -46.96
C ALA A 32 -17.03 -35.63 -48.37
N THR A 33 -15.72 -35.46 -48.60
CA THR A 33 -14.98 -36.16 -49.67
C THR A 33 -13.57 -36.49 -49.17
N ALA A 34 -13.11 -37.73 -49.38
CA ALA A 34 -11.78 -38.18 -48.97
C ALA A 34 -10.97 -38.66 -50.19
N VAL A 35 -9.76 -38.14 -50.36
CA VAL A 35 -8.75 -38.63 -51.32
C VAL A 35 -7.39 -38.68 -50.62
N ARG A 36 -6.62 -39.74 -50.87
CA ARG A 36 -5.28 -39.96 -50.28
C ARG A 36 -4.16 -39.44 -51.18
N ALA A 37 -3.12 -38.92 -50.52
CA ALA A 37 -1.69 -38.98 -50.88
C ALA A 37 -1.22 -38.37 -52.22
N GLY A 38 -0.05 -37.71 -52.19
CA GLY A 38 0.70 -37.38 -53.41
C GLY A 38 1.33 -35.99 -53.49
N ALA A 39 2.03 -35.51 -52.45
CA ALA A 39 2.85 -34.30 -52.53
C ALA A 39 4.24 -34.53 -51.91
N THR A 40 5.27 -34.40 -52.73
CA THR A 40 6.69 -34.61 -52.41
C THR A 40 7.22 -33.65 -51.35
N MET A 41 8.04 -34.14 -50.41
CA MET A 41 8.85 -33.27 -49.55
C MET A 41 9.97 -32.61 -50.37
N SER A 42 9.84 -31.31 -50.67
CA SER A 42 10.99 -30.44 -50.98
C SER A 42 11.41 -29.73 -49.70
N GLY A 43 12.60 -30.07 -49.19
CA GLY A 43 13.05 -29.60 -47.88
C GLY A 43 13.47 -28.13 -47.85
N SER A 44 12.96 -27.38 -46.88
CA SER A 44 13.61 -26.15 -46.38
C SER A 44 13.86 -26.31 -44.88
N SER A 45 15.07 -26.75 -44.53
CA SER A 45 15.50 -26.92 -43.14
C SER A 45 15.73 -25.55 -42.48
N GLN A 46 14.68 -24.94 -41.95
CA GLN A 46 14.82 -23.76 -41.09
C GLN A 46 15.63 -24.14 -39.84
N GLN A 47 16.85 -23.61 -39.77
CA GLN A 47 17.79 -23.90 -38.70
C GLN A 47 17.34 -23.14 -37.44
N GLN A 48 16.58 -23.81 -36.56
CA GLN A 48 16.13 -23.24 -35.29
C GLN A 48 17.33 -22.75 -34.46
N ALA A 49 17.13 -21.66 -33.72
CA ALA A 49 18.17 -21.04 -32.92
C ALA A 49 18.79 -22.04 -31.92
N PRO A 50 20.12 -21.98 -31.64
CA PRO A 50 20.80 -23.00 -30.83
C PRO A 50 20.24 -23.22 -29.41
N ALA A 51 19.45 -22.29 -28.86
CA ALA A 51 18.75 -22.44 -27.59
C ALA A 51 17.36 -23.10 -27.74
N THR A 52 16.55 -22.71 -28.74
CA THR A 52 15.15 -23.17 -28.84
C THR A 52 15.02 -24.65 -29.21
N ARG A 53 16.04 -25.25 -29.82
CA ARG A 53 16.15 -26.71 -30.03
C ARG A 53 16.11 -27.53 -28.72
N TYR A 54 16.34 -26.92 -27.56
CA TYR A 54 16.29 -27.58 -26.25
C TYR A 54 14.90 -27.53 -25.59
N THR A 55 13.90 -26.81 -26.12
CA THR A 55 12.55 -26.71 -25.50
C THR A 55 11.97 -28.06 -25.05
N PRO A 56 11.99 -29.15 -25.85
CA PRO A 56 11.40 -30.41 -25.43
C PRO A 56 12.08 -31.01 -24.20
N VAL A 57 13.42 -30.98 -24.14
CA VAL A 57 14.18 -31.61 -23.04
C VAL A 57 14.17 -30.76 -21.77
N VAL A 58 14.10 -29.43 -21.87
CA VAL A 58 13.89 -28.56 -20.71
C VAL A 58 12.49 -28.75 -20.12
N GLN A 59 11.44 -28.78 -20.97
CA GLN A 59 10.08 -29.08 -20.51
C GLN A 59 10.01 -30.49 -19.89
N GLN A 60 10.63 -31.51 -20.49
CA GLN A 60 10.69 -32.86 -19.91
C GLN A 60 11.31 -32.88 -18.51
N LEU A 61 12.38 -32.11 -18.26
CA LEU A 61 12.99 -31.99 -16.94
C LEU A 61 12.10 -31.22 -15.94
N TYR A 62 11.53 -30.07 -16.32
CA TYR A 62 10.59 -29.32 -15.48
C TYR A 62 9.34 -30.13 -15.12
N ILE A 63 8.82 -30.91 -16.07
CA ILE A 63 7.69 -31.81 -15.85
C ILE A 63 8.11 -32.92 -14.90
N ALA A 64 9.18 -33.66 -15.17
CA ALA A 64 9.63 -34.75 -14.30
C ALA A 64 9.89 -34.28 -12.86
N TYR A 65 10.55 -33.14 -12.69
CA TYR A 65 11.09 -32.70 -11.41
C TYR A 65 10.15 -31.78 -10.61
N PHE A 66 9.30 -30.97 -11.26
CA PHE A 66 8.42 -30.00 -10.58
C PHE A 66 6.94 -30.18 -10.91
N GLY A 67 6.59 -31.10 -11.84
CA GLY A 67 5.21 -31.37 -12.26
C GLY A 67 4.56 -30.25 -13.07
N ARG A 68 5.31 -29.22 -13.46
CA ARG A 68 4.81 -27.98 -14.08
C ARG A 68 5.52 -27.65 -15.40
N PRO A 69 4.92 -26.83 -16.27
CA PRO A 69 5.61 -26.20 -17.40
C PRO A 69 6.81 -25.37 -16.92
N ALA A 70 7.84 -25.24 -17.75
CA ALA A 70 8.88 -24.25 -17.50
C ALA A 70 8.30 -22.82 -17.55
N ASP A 71 8.65 -21.98 -16.59
CA ASP A 71 8.44 -20.54 -16.67
C ASP A 71 9.36 -19.91 -17.73
N VAL A 72 9.02 -18.72 -18.23
CA VAL A 72 9.70 -18.13 -19.42
C VAL A 72 11.20 -17.89 -19.15
N GLY A 73 11.54 -17.39 -17.96
CA GLY A 73 12.92 -17.17 -17.53
C GLY A 73 13.68 -18.48 -17.32
N GLY A 74 13.08 -19.43 -16.59
CA GLY A 74 13.65 -20.76 -16.34
C GLY A 74 13.91 -21.57 -17.62
N LEU A 75 12.96 -21.52 -18.57
CA LEU A 75 13.11 -22.12 -19.89
C LEU A 75 14.33 -21.52 -20.62
N ALA A 76 14.37 -20.20 -20.79
CA ALA A 76 15.44 -19.52 -21.51
C ALA A 76 16.82 -19.74 -20.86
N ASN A 77 16.90 -19.63 -19.53
CA ASN A 77 18.14 -19.83 -18.77
C ASN A 77 18.68 -21.25 -18.90
N PHE A 78 17.83 -22.27 -18.77
CA PHE A 78 18.27 -23.67 -18.83
C PHE A 78 18.59 -24.10 -20.27
N GLN A 79 17.85 -23.60 -21.28
CA GLN A 79 18.21 -23.73 -22.69
C GLN A 79 19.60 -23.14 -22.97
N ALA A 80 19.90 -21.94 -22.44
CA ALA A 80 21.19 -21.30 -22.62
C ALA A 80 22.33 -22.09 -21.95
N SER A 81 22.12 -22.63 -20.74
CA SER A 81 23.12 -23.48 -20.07
C SER A 81 23.41 -24.77 -20.84
N LEU A 82 22.37 -25.50 -21.27
CA LEU A 82 22.54 -26.72 -22.07
C LEU A 82 23.23 -26.43 -23.41
N ALA A 83 22.90 -25.31 -24.08
CA ALA A 83 23.56 -24.88 -25.30
C ALA A 83 25.04 -24.54 -25.07
N ALA A 84 25.38 -23.83 -23.99
CA ALA A 84 26.74 -23.40 -23.68
C ALA A 84 27.70 -24.56 -23.38
N ILE A 85 27.22 -25.64 -22.74
CA ILE A 85 28.04 -26.84 -22.50
C ILE A 85 28.05 -27.81 -23.70
N GLY A 86 27.20 -27.57 -24.71
CA GLY A 86 27.05 -28.44 -25.88
C GLY A 86 26.28 -29.74 -25.58
N ALA A 87 25.34 -29.72 -24.63
CA ALA A 87 24.60 -30.90 -24.20
C ALA A 87 23.72 -31.48 -25.34
N PRO A 88 23.37 -32.78 -25.29
CA PRO A 88 22.39 -33.37 -26.19
C PRO A 88 20.99 -32.74 -26.05
N THR A 89 20.24 -32.68 -27.15
CA THR A 89 18.87 -32.10 -27.20
C THR A 89 17.75 -33.12 -26.93
N GLY A 90 18.08 -34.41 -26.78
CA GLY A 90 17.13 -35.50 -26.54
C GLY A 90 17.37 -36.20 -25.19
N ILE A 91 16.29 -36.61 -24.54
CA ILE A 91 16.29 -37.10 -23.14
C ILE A 91 17.19 -38.33 -22.93
N GLN A 92 17.18 -39.30 -23.86
CA GLN A 92 18.00 -40.52 -23.75
C GLN A 92 19.48 -40.21 -23.93
N GLN A 93 19.83 -39.38 -24.92
CA GLN A 93 21.21 -38.94 -25.13
C GLN A 93 21.71 -38.12 -23.91
N LEU A 94 20.82 -37.42 -23.22
CA LEU A 94 21.13 -36.65 -22.01
C LEU A 94 21.37 -37.57 -20.79
N VAL A 95 20.60 -38.67 -20.64
CA VAL A 95 20.92 -39.78 -19.70
C VAL A 95 22.30 -40.36 -20.01
N ASP A 96 22.57 -40.70 -21.27
CA ASP A 96 23.83 -41.29 -21.71
C ASP A 96 25.02 -40.35 -21.51
N ALA A 97 24.79 -39.03 -21.54
CA ALA A 97 25.79 -37.99 -21.32
C ALA A 97 26.00 -37.66 -19.84
N TYR A 98 24.96 -37.70 -19.00
CA TYR A 98 25.08 -37.50 -17.55
C TYR A 98 26.14 -38.42 -16.91
N GLY A 99 26.21 -39.67 -17.39
CA GLY A 99 27.22 -40.64 -16.96
C GLY A 99 28.67 -40.28 -17.33
N LYS A 100 28.87 -39.45 -18.37
CA LYS A 100 30.15 -39.27 -19.07
C LYS A 100 30.72 -37.84 -19.02
N ASP A 101 29.87 -36.81 -18.94
CA ASP A 101 30.26 -35.40 -18.90
C ASP A 101 29.87 -34.78 -17.55
N ALA A 102 30.87 -34.35 -16.78
CA ALA A 102 30.70 -33.72 -15.48
C ALA A 102 29.94 -32.38 -15.55
N ARG A 103 29.97 -31.70 -16.70
CA ARG A 103 29.24 -30.44 -16.93
C ARG A 103 27.75 -30.70 -17.10
N VAL A 104 27.39 -31.73 -17.88
CA VAL A 104 26.00 -32.19 -18.02
C VAL A 104 25.46 -32.65 -16.67
N ARG A 105 26.26 -33.41 -15.90
CA ARG A 105 25.92 -33.81 -14.53
C ARG A 105 25.61 -32.61 -13.63
N ALA A 106 26.54 -31.68 -13.53
CA ALA A 106 26.39 -30.47 -12.72
C ALA A 106 25.17 -29.62 -13.14
N GLU A 107 24.82 -29.61 -14.42
CA GLU A 107 23.67 -28.86 -14.94
C GLU A 107 22.33 -29.52 -14.56
N ILE A 108 22.22 -30.85 -14.68
CA ILE A 108 21.03 -31.62 -14.27
C ILE A 108 20.82 -31.57 -12.75
N ASP A 109 21.90 -31.65 -11.96
CA ASP A 109 21.81 -31.74 -10.49
C ASP A 109 21.27 -30.44 -9.85
N LYS A 110 21.35 -29.29 -10.54
CA LYS A 110 20.76 -28.01 -10.08
C LYS A 110 19.29 -28.11 -9.72
N PHE A 111 18.52 -28.94 -10.43
CA PHE A 111 17.09 -29.16 -10.13
C PHE A 111 16.90 -29.62 -8.67
N GLY A 112 17.74 -30.54 -8.19
CA GLY A 112 17.67 -31.06 -6.82
C GLY A 112 18.02 -30.04 -5.73
N PHE A 113 18.92 -29.10 -6.04
CA PHE A 113 19.36 -28.05 -5.10
C PHE A 113 18.44 -26.81 -5.07
N SER A 114 17.47 -26.72 -5.98
CA SER A 114 16.49 -25.62 -6.01
C SER A 114 15.63 -25.55 -4.74
N ASP A 115 15.14 -24.36 -4.39
CA ASP A 115 14.25 -24.23 -3.23
C ASP A 115 12.84 -24.77 -3.50
N GLU A 116 12.40 -24.85 -4.76
CA GLU A 116 11.16 -25.54 -5.12
C GLU A 116 11.29 -27.06 -4.87
N SER A 117 12.41 -27.69 -5.22
CA SER A 117 12.73 -29.09 -4.86
C SER A 117 12.64 -29.33 -3.36
N LYS A 118 13.25 -28.44 -2.55
CA LYS A 118 13.22 -28.52 -1.09
C LYS A 118 11.81 -28.38 -0.52
N ARG A 119 10.96 -27.51 -1.10
CA ARG A 119 9.56 -27.33 -0.68
C ARG A 119 8.65 -28.48 -1.09
N LEU A 120 8.85 -29.06 -2.28
CA LEU A 120 8.04 -30.18 -2.78
C LEU A 120 8.38 -31.51 -2.09
N TYR A 121 9.65 -31.75 -1.77
CA TYR A 121 10.13 -33.10 -1.40
C TYR A 121 10.90 -33.18 -0.08
N GLY A 122 11.34 -32.04 0.47
CA GLY A 122 12.24 -32.03 1.63
C GLY A 122 13.50 -32.88 1.40
N THR A 123 13.93 -33.60 2.43
CA THR A 123 15.04 -34.55 2.34
C THR A 123 14.61 -35.95 1.87
N ASP A 124 13.36 -36.36 2.09
CA ASP A 124 12.90 -37.73 1.85
C ASP A 124 12.98 -38.15 0.37
N THR A 125 13.47 -39.36 0.13
CA THR A 125 13.54 -39.98 -1.19
C THR A 125 12.21 -40.60 -1.60
N THR A 126 11.38 -41.04 -0.65
CA THR A 126 10.08 -41.69 -0.91
C THR A 126 9.09 -40.67 -1.48
N THR A 127 8.94 -39.52 -0.82
CA THR A 127 8.13 -38.38 -1.25
C THR A 127 8.61 -37.83 -2.60
N PHE A 128 9.92 -37.74 -2.80
CA PHE A 128 10.50 -37.39 -4.11
C PHE A 128 10.09 -38.36 -5.22
N LEU A 129 10.28 -39.68 -5.02
CA LEU A 129 9.98 -40.68 -6.05
C LEU A 129 8.49 -40.80 -6.36
N ASN A 130 7.64 -40.73 -5.34
CA ASN A 130 6.19 -40.62 -5.51
C ASN A 130 5.83 -39.37 -6.33
N GLY A 131 6.48 -38.23 -6.06
CA GLY A 131 6.32 -37.00 -6.83
C GLY A 131 6.69 -37.17 -8.30
N VAL A 132 7.88 -37.68 -8.62
CA VAL A 132 8.32 -37.90 -10.00
C VAL A 132 7.40 -38.88 -10.75
N TYR A 133 7.01 -39.99 -10.13
CA TYR A 133 6.11 -40.96 -10.76
C TYR A 133 4.72 -40.36 -11.01
N GLN A 134 4.18 -39.54 -10.12
CA GLN A 134 2.91 -38.81 -10.36
C GLN A 134 3.08 -37.77 -11.49
N ASN A 135 4.15 -36.97 -11.43
CA ASN A 135 4.49 -35.95 -12.44
C ASN A 135 4.56 -36.54 -13.85
N VAL A 136 5.33 -37.63 -14.04
CA VAL A 136 5.55 -38.28 -15.34
C VAL A 136 4.35 -39.16 -15.70
N LEU A 137 4.05 -40.17 -14.88
CA LEU A 137 3.19 -41.32 -15.19
C LEU A 137 1.75 -41.23 -14.66
N GLY A 138 1.42 -40.20 -13.87
CA GLY A 138 0.07 -40.00 -13.31
C GLY A 138 -0.35 -41.05 -12.27
N ARG A 139 0.61 -41.73 -11.63
CA ARG A 139 0.39 -42.78 -10.63
C ARG A 139 1.59 -42.91 -9.69
N ALA A 140 1.44 -43.67 -8.61
CA ALA A 140 2.55 -44.06 -7.74
C ALA A 140 3.49 -45.09 -8.43
N PRO A 141 4.76 -45.22 -8.01
CA PRO A 141 5.57 -46.39 -8.34
C PRO A 141 4.98 -47.66 -7.72
N ASP A 142 5.20 -48.80 -8.37
CA ASP A 142 5.08 -50.10 -7.72
C ASP A 142 6.19 -50.31 -6.67
N THR A 143 6.01 -51.30 -5.80
CA THR A 143 6.91 -51.58 -4.68
C THR A 143 8.36 -51.84 -5.13
N ASP A 144 8.55 -52.55 -6.24
CA ASP A 144 9.88 -52.95 -6.70
C ASP A 144 10.61 -51.80 -7.40
N GLY A 145 9.90 -51.00 -8.21
CA GLY A 145 10.37 -49.74 -8.77
C GLY A 145 10.75 -48.73 -7.68
N LEU A 146 9.92 -48.58 -6.64
CA LEU A 146 10.21 -47.71 -5.50
C LEU A 146 11.48 -48.17 -4.76
N ASN A 147 11.58 -49.47 -4.46
CA ASN A 147 12.75 -50.06 -3.79
C ASN A 147 14.03 -49.93 -4.65
N TYR A 148 13.93 -50.14 -5.97
CA TYR A 148 15.04 -49.96 -6.91
C TYR A 148 15.57 -48.52 -6.88
N TRP A 149 14.69 -47.52 -7.09
CA TRP A 149 15.11 -46.12 -7.14
C TRP A 149 15.60 -45.59 -5.79
N ARG A 150 15.00 -46.04 -4.67
CA ARG A 150 15.55 -45.77 -3.34
C ARG A 150 16.94 -46.38 -3.16
N GLY A 151 17.15 -47.62 -3.57
CA GLY A 151 18.48 -48.25 -3.59
C GLY A 151 19.49 -47.47 -4.44
N LYS A 152 19.06 -46.85 -5.54
CA LYS A 152 19.92 -45.98 -6.35
C LYS A 152 20.27 -44.66 -5.66
N ILE A 153 19.31 -43.98 -5.05
CA ILE A 153 19.53 -42.66 -4.44
C ILE A 153 20.18 -42.80 -3.04
N ASP A 154 19.55 -43.56 -2.16
CA ASP A 154 19.91 -43.65 -0.72
C ASP A 154 21.23 -44.41 -0.49
N ARG A 155 21.62 -45.34 -1.39
CA ARG A 155 22.80 -46.21 -1.23
C ARG A 155 23.83 -46.05 -2.35
N ASP A 156 23.42 -46.07 -3.63
CA ASP A 156 24.37 -45.97 -4.75
C ASP A 156 24.76 -44.51 -5.08
N GLY A 157 24.24 -43.52 -4.35
CA GLY A 157 24.60 -42.11 -4.50
C GLY A 157 24.07 -41.44 -5.77
N LEU A 158 23.05 -42.00 -6.42
CA LEU A 158 22.42 -41.40 -7.60
C LEU A 158 21.73 -40.09 -7.21
N SER A 159 21.98 -39.01 -7.93
CA SER A 159 21.29 -37.75 -7.67
C SER A 159 19.78 -37.89 -7.96
N LYS A 160 18.97 -37.16 -7.19
CA LYS A 160 17.53 -37.03 -7.48
C LYS A 160 17.31 -36.46 -8.89
N GLY A 161 18.17 -35.54 -9.35
CA GLY A 161 18.17 -35.01 -10.72
C GLY A 161 18.25 -36.10 -11.80
N ASN A 162 19.22 -36.99 -11.69
CA ASN A 162 19.39 -38.09 -12.63
C ASN A 162 18.28 -39.15 -12.53
N ALA A 163 17.76 -39.41 -11.32
CA ALA A 163 16.62 -40.31 -11.16
C ALA A 163 15.38 -39.80 -11.93
N ALA A 164 15.05 -38.51 -11.83
CA ALA A 164 13.95 -37.91 -12.58
C ALA A 164 14.18 -37.95 -14.10
N LEU A 165 15.39 -37.62 -14.54
CA LEU A 165 15.82 -37.70 -15.95
C LEU A 165 15.69 -39.14 -16.50
N ALA A 166 16.14 -40.14 -15.75
CA ALA A 166 16.08 -41.54 -16.17
C ALA A 166 14.67 -42.13 -16.12
N ILE A 167 13.83 -41.76 -15.16
CA ILE A 167 12.40 -42.14 -15.12
C ILE A 167 11.67 -41.56 -16.34
N MET A 168 11.92 -40.29 -16.68
CA MET A 168 11.33 -39.64 -17.85
C MET A 168 11.78 -40.30 -19.18
N ALA A 169 13.06 -40.63 -19.32
CA ALA A 169 13.56 -41.36 -20.49
C ALA A 169 12.95 -42.78 -20.58
N GLY A 170 12.88 -43.51 -19.46
CA GLY A 170 12.30 -44.85 -19.40
C GLY A 170 10.80 -44.87 -19.75
N ALA A 171 10.04 -43.85 -19.34
CA ALA A 171 8.64 -43.68 -19.70
C ALA A 171 8.43 -43.52 -21.22
N LEU A 172 9.35 -42.84 -21.90
CA LEU A 172 9.32 -42.60 -23.34
C LEU A 172 9.86 -43.79 -24.17
N ALA A 173 10.69 -44.64 -23.59
CA ALA A 173 11.29 -45.81 -24.25
C ALA A 173 10.49 -47.11 -24.08
N ASN A 174 9.52 -47.17 -23.17
CA ASN A 174 8.78 -48.38 -22.85
C ASN A 174 7.74 -48.74 -23.93
N THR A 175 7.96 -49.86 -24.64
CA THR A 175 7.10 -50.32 -25.75
C THR A 175 5.97 -51.25 -25.33
N THR A 176 5.77 -51.51 -24.03
CA THR A 176 4.59 -52.26 -23.53
C THR A 176 3.29 -51.45 -23.76
N PRO A 177 2.10 -52.08 -23.76
CA PRO A 177 0.84 -51.35 -23.93
C PRO A 177 0.64 -50.22 -22.91
N GLN A 178 1.09 -50.41 -21.66
CA GLN A 178 1.10 -49.35 -20.65
C GLN A 178 2.17 -48.29 -20.97
N GLY A 179 3.38 -48.70 -21.35
CA GLY A 179 4.45 -47.78 -21.76
C GLY A 179 4.08 -46.86 -22.93
N LEU A 180 3.32 -47.35 -23.91
CA LEU A 180 2.80 -46.53 -25.01
C LEU A 180 1.75 -45.51 -24.52
N ALA A 181 0.94 -45.85 -23.52
CA ALA A 181 0.04 -44.90 -22.87
C ALA A 181 0.81 -43.88 -22.01
N ASP A 182 1.89 -44.30 -21.36
CA ASP A 182 2.78 -43.43 -20.59
C ASP A 182 3.50 -42.43 -21.49
N ALA A 183 4.11 -42.88 -22.58
CA ALA A 183 4.75 -42.04 -23.58
C ALA A 183 3.75 -41.05 -24.23
N SER A 184 2.52 -41.50 -24.52
CA SER A 184 1.43 -40.61 -24.97
C SER A 184 1.11 -39.52 -23.94
N THR A 185 1.01 -39.89 -22.66
CA THR A 185 0.77 -38.96 -21.55
C THR A 185 1.90 -37.94 -21.41
N VAL A 186 3.16 -38.40 -21.44
CA VAL A 186 4.34 -37.53 -21.38
C VAL A 186 4.39 -36.57 -22.56
N ASN A 187 4.20 -37.06 -23.79
CA ASN A 187 4.23 -36.20 -24.98
C ASN A 187 3.14 -35.12 -24.94
N LYS A 188 1.93 -35.45 -24.46
CA LYS A 188 0.86 -34.47 -24.24
C LYS A 188 1.21 -33.45 -23.15
N LYS A 189 1.83 -33.85 -22.04
CA LYS A 189 2.32 -32.93 -20.99
C LYS A 189 3.43 -32.00 -21.51
N VAL A 190 4.36 -32.50 -22.33
CA VAL A 190 5.45 -31.70 -22.93
C VAL A 190 4.92 -30.69 -23.94
N GLN A 191 3.94 -31.09 -24.76
CA GLN A 191 3.23 -30.18 -25.66
C GLN A 191 2.49 -29.10 -24.87
N ALA A 192 1.65 -29.51 -23.91
CA ALA A 192 0.90 -28.59 -23.04
C ALA A 192 1.82 -27.61 -22.29
N GLY A 193 2.98 -28.06 -21.80
CA GLY A 193 3.97 -27.20 -21.18
C GLY A 193 4.57 -26.19 -22.14
N THR A 194 4.88 -26.61 -23.37
CA THR A 194 5.38 -25.72 -24.43
C THR A 194 4.34 -24.66 -24.83
N ASP A 195 3.08 -25.07 -24.97
CA ASP A 195 1.96 -24.18 -25.30
C ASP A 195 1.69 -23.19 -24.16
N PHE A 196 1.71 -23.66 -22.90
CA PHE A 196 1.56 -22.81 -21.71
C PHE A 196 2.64 -21.72 -21.66
N THR A 197 3.93 -22.07 -21.76
CA THR A 197 5.03 -21.09 -21.73
C THR A 197 4.94 -20.11 -22.90
N SER A 198 4.53 -20.56 -24.08
CA SER A 198 4.36 -19.71 -25.28
C SER A 198 3.17 -18.75 -25.16
N ALA A 199 2.07 -19.23 -24.56
CA ALA A 199 0.87 -18.43 -24.33
C ALA A 199 1.09 -17.33 -23.28
N LEU A 200 1.96 -17.55 -22.28
CA LEU A 200 2.36 -16.49 -21.33
C LEU A 200 3.00 -15.28 -22.03
N VAL A 201 3.96 -15.52 -22.92
CA VAL A 201 4.61 -14.46 -23.72
C VAL A 201 3.60 -13.78 -24.65
N THR A 202 2.72 -14.58 -25.27
CA THR A 202 1.69 -14.07 -26.20
C THR A 202 0.65 -13.18 -25.49
N GLN A 203 0.30 -13.51 -24.25
CA GLN A 203 -0.70 -12.79 -23.45
C GLN A 203 -0.09 -11.76 -22.47
N LYS A 204 1.24 -11.62 -22.44
CA LYS A 204 2.01 -10.76 -21.51
C LYS A 204 1.75 -11.08 -20.03
N LEU A 205 1.72 -12.37 -19.72
CA LEU A 205 1.43 -12.93 -18.40
C LEU A 205 2.67 -13.58 -17.75
N GLU A 206 3.89 -13.29 -18.23
CA GLU A 206 5.13 -13.91 -17.74
C GLU A 206 5.35 -13.64 -16.24
N SER A 207 5.06 -12.42 -15.78
CA SER A 207 5.12 -12.07 -14.36
C SER A 207 4.02 -12.71 -13.51
N SER A 208 2.94 -13.19 -14.14
CA SER A 208 1.86 -13.92 -13.45
C SER A 208 2.19 -15.39 -13.22
N TYR A 209 3.25 -15.92 -13.84
CA TYR A 209 3.77 -17.26 -13.53
C TYR A 209 4.88 -17.22 -12.45
N ASP A 210 4.60 -16.58 -11.32
CA ASP A 210 5.54 -16.47 -10.19
C ASP A 210 4.96 -16.99 -8.87
N GLY A 211 5.84 -17.49 -8.00
CA GLY A 211 5.52 -18.02 -6.68
C GLY A 211 4.84 -19.41 -6.67
N ASP A 212 4.79 -20.02 -5.47
CA ASP A 212 4.28 -21.38 -5.28
C ASP A 212 2.80 -21.54 -5.68
N ALA A 213 2.00 -20.48 -5.57
CA ALA A 213 0.59 -20.50 -5.94
C ALA A 213 0.39 -20.62 -7.46
N ALA A 214 1.14 -19.86 -8.27
CA ALA A 214 1.11 -19.99 -9.72
C ALA A 214 1.71 -21.34 -10.15
N ALA A 215 2.82 -21.76 -9.54
CA ALA A 215 3.41 -23.08 -9.74
C ALA A 215 2.44 -24.23 -9.44
N ALA A 216 1.61 -24.13 -8.39
CA ALA A 216 0.58 -25.11 -8.07
C ALA A 216 -0.60 -25.14 -9.08
N LYS A 217 -1.03 -23.98 -9.60
CA LYS A 217 -2.03 -23.93 -10.67
C LYS A 217 -1.48 -24.52 -11.99
N ALA A 218 -0.24 -24.22 -12.34
CA ALA A 218 0.41 -24.77 -13.53
C ALA A 218 0.70 -26.28 -13.41
N ARG A 219 0.99 -26.80 -12.18
CA ARG A 219 0.97 -28.24 -11.89
C ARG A 219 -0.39 -28.87 -12.19
N ALA A 220 -1.48 -28.26 -11.71
CA ALA A 220 -2.83 -28.82 -11.87
C ALA A 220 -3.24 -29.01 -13.35
N VAL A 221 -2.81 -28.11 -14.24
CA VAL A 221 -3.00 -28.26 -15.70
C VAL A 221 -2.38 -29.56 -16.22
N LEU A 222 -1.15 -29.90 -15.80
CA LEU A 222 -0.45 -31.10 -16.26
C LEU A 222 -0.91 -32.38 -15.55
N THR A 223 -1.27 -32.31 -14.27
CA THR A 223 -1.80 -33.46 -13.50
C THR A 223 -3.10 -34.02 -14.12
N ALA A 224 -3.91 -33.18 -14.76
CA ALA A 224 -5.13 -33.58 -15.46
C ALA A 224 -4.90 -34.27 -16.83
N ILE A 225 -3.66 -34.32 -17.33
CA ILE A 225 -3.34 -34.87 -18.65
C ILE A 225 -3.01 -36.37 -18.54
N THR A 226 -3.76 -37.17 -19.31
CA THR A 226 -3.59 -38.61 -19.47
C THR A 226 -3.36 -38.98 -20.94
N SER A 227 -3.20 -40.27 -21.23
CA SER A 227 -3.14 -40.81 -22.58
C SER A 227 -4.41 -40.54 -23.40
N THR A 228 -5.57 -40.32 -22.76
CA THR A 228 -6.87 -40.11 -23.42
C THR A 228 -7.31 -38.65 -23.52
N THR A 229 -6.77 -37.72 -22.72
CA THR A 229 -7.11 -36.28 -22.80
C THR A 229 -6.87 -35.73 -24.20
N ASP A 230 -7.85 -35.05 -24.80
CA ASP A 230 -7.73 -34.47 -26.14
C ASP A 230 -7.04 -33.08 -26.11
N SER A 231 -6.63 -32.60 -27.30
CA SER A 231 -5.91 -31.32 -27.43
C SER A 231 -6.77 -30.08 -27.18
N GLN A 232 -8.09 -30.15 -27.37
CA GLN A 232 -9.00 -29.03 -27.09
C GLN A 232 -9.22 -28.89 -25.58
N ALA A 233 -9.41 -29.99 -24.85
CA ALA A 233 -9.46 -29.99 -23.39
C ALA A 233 -8.15 -29.46 -22.76
N ILE A 234 -6.99 -29.84 -23.31
CA ILE A 234 -5.68 -29.27 -22.91
C ILE A 234 -5.65 -27.76 -23.14
N ALA A 235 -5.99 -27.29 -24.35
CA ALA A 235 -6.00 -25.86 -24.66
C ALA A 235 -6.98 -25.06 -23.79
N GLN A 236 -8.15 -25.63 -23.47
CA GLN A 236 -9.12 -25.04 -22.55
C GLN A 236 -8.61 -24.97 -21.12
N SER A 237 -7.91 -25.99 -20.61
CA SER A 237 -7.29 -25.99 -19.28
C SER A 237 -6.19 -24.93 -19.15
N ILE A 238 -5.35 -24.80 -20.18
CA ILE A 238 -4.35 -23.73 -20.29
C ILE A 238 -5.04 -22.37 -20.29
N GLN A 239 -6.00 -22.12 -21.19
CA GLN A 239 -6.64 -20.80 -21.31
C GLN A 239 -7.46 -20.44 -20.07
N ALA A 240 -8.13 -21.38 -19.41
CA ALA A 240 -8.84 -21.11 -18.15
C ALA A 240 -7.87 -20.64 -17.05
N THR A 241 -6.66 -21.22 -16.98
CA THR A 241 -5.61 -20.82 -16.04
C THR A 241 -5.07 -19.42 -16.36
N LEU A 242 -4.82 -19.14 -17.65
CA LEU A 242 -4.33 -17.83 -18.10
C LEU A 242 -5.38 -16.72 -17.94
N THR A 243 -6.64 -16.98 -18.26
CA THR A 243 -7.77 -16.06 -18.03
C THR A 243 -7.93 -15.77 -16.53
N ALA A 244 -7.79 -16.79 -15.66
CA ALA A 244 -7.79 -16.56 -14.22
C ALA A 244 -6.63 -15.64 -13.79
N TRP A 245 -5.41 -15.86 -14.28
CA TRP A 245 -4.26 -15.00 -13.99
C TRP A 245 -4.38 -13.58 -14.56
N ALA A 246 -5.00 -13.39 -15.72
CA ALA A 246 -5.31 -12.09 -16.30
C ALA A 246 -6.45 -11.34 -15.55
N SER A 247 -7.33 -12.09 -14.88
CA SER A 247 -8.42 -11.54 -14.07
C SER A 247 -7.98 -11.07 -12.68
N VAL A 248 -6.81 -11.51 -12.19
CA VAL A 248 -6.23 -10.97 -10.95
C VAL A 248 -5.80 -9.52 -11.19
N ALA A 249 -6.47 -8.58 -10.51
CA ALA A 249 -6.12 -7.16 -10.54
C ALA A 249 -4.78 -6.93 -9.81
N ARG A 250 -3.68 -7.09 -10.54
CA ARG A 250 -2.31 -6.89 -10.06
C ARG A 250 -1.92 -5.42 -10.17
N LEU A 251 -1.31 -4.85 -9.14
CA LEU A 251 -0.88 -3.45 -9.18
C LEU A 251 0.33 -3.26 -10.12
N SER A 252 0.15 -2.41 -11.13
CA SER A 252 1.21 -1.93 -12.03
C SER A 252 1.89 -0.67 -11.46
N LYS A 253 1.16 0.13 -10.68
CA LYS A 253 1.73 1.24 -9.88
C LYS A 253 0.92 1.49 -8.61
N MET A 254 1.56 2.05 -7.59
CA MET A 254 0.92 2.53 -6.36
C MET A 254 1.65 3.78 -5.86
N VAL A 255 0.91 4.76 -5.33
CA VAL A 255 1.42 5.98 -4.72
C VAL A 255 0.58 6.31 -3.49
N THR A 256 1.22 6.56 -2.34
CA THR A 256 0.53 6.98 -1.12
C THR A 256 1.02 8.35 -0.66
N SER A 257 0.11 9.19 -0.18
CA SER A 257 0.45 10.45 0.50
C SER A 257 0.64 10.28 2.00
N GLY A 258 0.31 9.11 2.55
CA GLY A 258 0.15 8.86 3.98
C GLY A 258 -1.22 9.27 4.54
N LEU A 259 -2.07 9.92 3.73
CA LEU A 259 -3.48 10.19 4.03
C LEU A 259 -4.41 9.38 3.13
N HIS A 260 -4.08 9.29 1.85
CA HIS A 260 -4.77 8.46 0.87
C HIS A 260 -3.76 7.70 0.00
N THR A 261 -4.23 6.67 -0.70
CA THR A 261 -3.44 5.85 -1.60
C THR A 261 -4.15 5.70 -2.93
N LEU A 262 -3.40 5.96 -4.01
CA LEU A 262 -3.79 5.73 -5.39
C LEU A 262 -3.06 4.49 -5.91
N ALA A 263 -3.74 3.62 -6.67
CA ALA A 263 -3.10 2.48 -7.29
C ALA A 263 -3.67 2.17 -8.68
N ILE A 264 -2.79 1.84 -9.62
CA ILE A 264 -3.13 1.46 -11.00
C ILE A 264 -2.93 -0.05 -11.11
N ASP A 265 -3.88 -0.75 -11.69
CA ASP A 265 -3.76 -2.19 -11.95
C ASP A 265 -3.25 -2.54 -13.36
N SER A 266 -3.06 -3.84 -13.61
CA SER A 266 -2.64 -4.42 -14.89
C SER A 266 -3.62 -4.15 -16.05
N GLN A 267 -4.84 -3.72 -15.75
CA GLN A 267 -5.87 -3.35 -16.72
C GLN A 267 -5.96 -1.83 -16.91
N SER A 268 -4.97 -1.07 -16.42
CA SER A 268 -4.91 0.41 -16.47
C SER A 268 -6.10 1.08 -15.76
N ARG A 269 -6.69 0.41 -14.76
CA ARG A 269 -7.76 0.97 -13.92
C ARG A 269 -7.14 1.63 -12.70
N LEU A 270 -7.53 2.87 -12.41
CA LEU A 270 -7.05 3.64 -11.26
C LEU A 270 -8.04 3.51 -10.09
N TRP A 271 -7.49 3.20 -8.93
CA TRP A 271 -8.21 2.95 -7.68
C TRP A 271 -7.74 3.93 -6.60
N ALA A 272 -8.63 4.35 -5.70
CA ALA A 272 -8.34 5.26 -4.59
C ALA A 272 -8.97 4.80 -3.26
N TRP A 273 -8.23 4.94 -2.15
CA TRP A 273 -8.72 4.71 -0.78
C TRP A 273 -7.95 5.56 0.25
N GLY A 274 -8.39 5.52 1.51
CA GLY A 274 -7.89 6.34 2.62
C GLY A 274 -8.80 7.55 2.88
N VAL A 275 -8.22 8.73 3.08
CA VAL A 275 -8.95 10.01 3.19
C VAL A 275 -9.62 10.41 1.87
N ASN A 276 -10.80 11.03 1.97
CA ASN A 276 -11.49 11.75 0.90
C ASN A 276 -12.00 13.15 1.34
N GLY A 277 -11.35 13.78 2.32
CA GLY A 277 -11.80 15.03 2.93
C GLY A 277 -11.96 16.21 1.96
N HIS A 278 -11.13 16.26 0.92
CA HIS A 278 -11.05 17.33 -0.09
C HIS A 278 -11.33 16.80 -1.51
N ALA A 279 -12.00 15.64 -1.60
CA ALA A 279 -12.31 14.90 -2.83
C ALA A 279 -11.12 14.18 -3.51
N GLU A 280 -10.12 13.75 -2.73
CA GLU A 280 -8.92 13.05 -3.19
C GLU A 280 -9.19 11.75 -3.98
N TRP A 281 -10.38 11.14 -3.86
CA TRP A 281 -10.80 9.97 -4.65
C TRP A 281 -11.28 10.30 -6.07
N GLY A 282 -11.72 11.52 -6.37
CA GLY A 282 -12.15 11.91 -7.73
C GLY A 282 -13.39 11.16 -8.25
N ASN A 283 -14.27 10.70 -7.36
CA ASN A 283 -15.42 9.85 -7.69
C ASN A 283 -16.78 10.56 -7.52
N GLY A 284 -16.81 11.90 -7.59
CA GLY A 284 -18.00 12.72 -7.35
C GLY A 284 -18.33 12.95 -5.86
N SER A 285 -17.52 12.45 -4.91
CA SER A 285 -17.78 12.58 -3.46
C SER A 285 -16.60 13.18 -2.68
N TYR A 286 -16.89 13.74 -1.50
CA TYR A 286 -15.91 14.23 -0.52
C TYR A 286 -16.45 14.10 0.92
N GLY A 287 -15.55 14.16 1.90
CA GLY A 287 -15.84 14.08 3.34
C GLY A 287 -15.77 12.67 3.96
N GLN A 288 -15.42 11.64 3.19
CA GLN A 288 -15.34 10.24 3.66
C GLN A 288 -13.92 9.83 4.10
N VAL A 289 -13.85 8.67 4.76
CA VAL A 289 -12.63 7.84 4.89
C VAL A 289 -13.05 6.39 4.65
N SER A 290 -12.26 5.62 3.90
CA SER A 290 -12.53 4.18 3.63
C SER A 290 -11.26 3.41 3.37
N ARG A 291 -11.24 2.13 3.76
CA ARG A 291 -10.20 1.17 3.39
C ARG A 291 -10.47 0.43 2.07
N VAL A 292 -11.71 0.47 1.59
CA VAL A 292 -12.13 -0.24 0.37
C VAL A 292 -11.82 0.64 -0.84
N PRO A 293 -11.07 0.16 -1.86
CA PRO A 293 -10.74 0.91 -3.05
C PRO A 293 -11.95 1.25 -3.92
N TYR A 294 -12.11 2.54 -4.24
CA TYR A 294 -13.06 3.01 -5.24
C TYR A 294 -12.38 3.14 -6.60
N LEU A 295 -13.08 2.73 -7.66
CA LEU A 295 -12.63 2.92 -9.04
C LEU A 295 -12.78 4.40 -9.44
N VAL A 296 -11.66 5.05 -9.76
CA VAL A 296 -11.60 6.45 -10.25
C VAL A 296 -11.81 6.50 -11.78
N GLY A 297 -11.37 5.47 -12.50
CA GLY A 297 -11.54 5.37 -13.95
C GLY A 297 -10.50 4.46 -14.61
N THR A 298 -10.39 4.56 -15.93
CA THR A 298 -9.56 3.65 -16.75
C THR A 298 -8.63 4.39 -17.72
N GLY A 299 -7.67 3.65 -18.27
CA GLY A 299 -6.65 4.15 -19.20
C GLY A 299 -5.43 4.79 -18.53
N TYR A 300 -5.32 4.74 -17.20
CA TYR A 300 -4.23 5.35 -16.44
C TYR A 300 -2.95 4.50 -16.47
N VAL A 301 -1.80 5.17 -16.56
CA VAL A 301 -0.45 4.56 -16.61
C VAL A 301 0.53 5.18 -15.62
N ASP A 302 0.28 6.41 -15.14
CA ASP A 302 0.98 6.99 -13.98
C ASP A 302 -0.02 7.71 -13.06
N ALA A 303 0.34 7.89 -11.79
CA ALA A 303 -0.41 8.62 -10.78
C ALA A 303 0.55 9.37 -9.84
N CYS A 304 0.06 10.42 -9.19
CA CYS A 304 0.75 11.14 -8.13
C CYS A 304 -0.26 11.57 -7.04
N ALA A 305 0.18 11.57 -5.78
CA ALA A 305 -0.65 11.84 -4.61
C ALA A 305 0.03 12.88 -3.72
N GLY A 306 -0.67 13.96 -3.40
CA GLY A 306 -0.27 14.96 -2.41
C GLY A 306 -1.15 14.88 -1.16
N THR A 307 -1.04 15.86 -0.27
CA THR A 307 -1.81 15.87 0.98
C THR A 307 -3.32 15.94 0.76
N TYR A 308 -3.76 16.78 -0.17
CA TYR A 308 -5.18 17.09 -0.44
C TYR A 308 -5.56 17.01 -1.92
N VAL A 309 -4.65 16.47 -2.75
CA VAL A 309 -4.78 16.43 -4.22
C VAL A 309 -4.26 15.12 -4.77
N SER A 310 -4.82 14.76 -5.93
CA SER A 310 -4.55 13.53 -6.64
C SER A 310 -4.36 13.82 -8.12
N GLY A 311 -3.52 13.03 -8.78
CA GLY A 311 -3.23 13.17 -10.20
C GLY A 311 -3.07 11.81 -10.89
N GLY A 312 -3.43 11.77 -12.17
CA GLY A 312 -3.35 10.57 -13.00
C GLY A 312 -3.03 10.92 -14.46
N ILE A 313 -2.05 10.22 -15.04
CA ILE A 313 -1.68 10.31 -16.45
C ILE A 313 -2.23 9.10 -17.18
N LYS A 314 -2.89 9.31 -18.32
CA LYS A 314 -3.42 8.24 -19.18
C LYS A 314 -2.44 7.85 -20.28
N SER A 315 -2.66 6.69 -20.91
CA SER A 315 -1.82 6.12 -21.97
C SER A 315 -1.73 6.97 -23.25
N ASP A 316 -2.63 7.95 -23.43
CA ASP A 316 -2.58 8.98 -24.47
C ASP A 316 -1.70 10.20 -24.10
N GLY A 317 -1.09 10.19 -22.91
CA GLY A 317 -0.30 11.30 -22.37
C GLY A 317 -1.12 12.46 -21.80
N THR A 318 -2.43 12.30 -21.59
CA THR A 318 -3.24 13.30 -20.88
C THR A 318 -3.02 13.22 -19.37
N LEU A 319 -2.72 14.36 -18.74
CA LEU A 319 -2.67 14.50 -17.27
C LEU A 319 -4.00 15.06 -16.76
N TRP A 320 -4.52 14.42 -15.72
CA TRP A 320 -5.73 14.80 -15.01
C TRP A 320 -5.40 15.03 -13.53
N MET A 321 -5.97 16.06 -12.91
CA MET A 321 -5.79 16.40 -11.49
C MET A 321 -7.15 16.63 -10.80
N TRP A 322 -7.24 16.29 -9.52
CA TRP A 322 -8.45 16.48 -8.69
C TRP A 322 -8.11 16.62 -7.20
N GLY A 323 -9.12 16.86 -6.36
CA GLY A 323 -8.96 17.26 -4.97
C GLY A 323 -9.08 18.77 -4.76
N GLN A 324 -8.35 19.34 -3.81
CA GLN A 324 -8.42 20.75 -3.41
C GLN A 324 -8.09 21.74 -4.56
N ARG A 325 -8.94 22.76 -4.75
CA ARG A 325 -8.86 23.78 -5.83
C ARG A 325 -8.13 25.08 -5.46
N THR A 326 -7.61 25.21 -4.23
CA THR A 326 -6.89 26.42 -3.81
C THR A 326 -5.50 26.52 -4.46
N SER A 327 -4.92 27.73 -4.47
CA SER A 327 -3.52 27.98 -4.84
C SER A 327 -3.06 27.54 -6.24
N GLY A 328 -3.95 27.05 -7.11
CA GLY A 328 -3.64 26.64 -8.49
C GLY A 328 -3.05 25.23 -8.63
N VAL A 329 -2.94 24.46 -7.55
CA VAL A 329 -2.22 23.15 -7.51
C VAL A 329 -2.75 22.08 -8.48
N LEU A 330 -4.00 22.22 -8.97
CA LEU A 330 -4.58 21.34 -9.99
C LEU A 330 -4.21 21.70 -11.43
N GLY A 331 -3.50 22.81 -11.68
CA GLY A 331 -3.12 23.25 -13.03
C GLY A 331 -4.19 24.09 -13.73
N HIS A 332 -5.04 24.74 -12.94
CA HIS A 332 -6.01 25.74 -13.39
C HIS A 332 -6.04 26.93 -12.41
N PRO A 333 -6.43 28.14 -12.85
CA PRO A 333 -6.58 29.29 -11.97
C PRO A 333 -7.57 29.03 -10.82
N PRO A 334 -7.31 29.52 -9.59
CA PRO A 334 -8.24 29.40 -8.47
C PRO A 334 -9.62 29.99 -8.79
N VAL A 335 -10.68 29.27 -8.40
CA VAL A 335 -12.07 29.70 -8.61
C VAL A 335 -12.54 30.69 -7.54
N THR A 336 -13.46 31.59 -7.90
CA THR A 336 -14.18 32.41 -6.91
C THR A 336 -15.15 31.52 -6.14
N ILE A 337 -14.95 31.45 -4.82
CA ILE A 337 -15.70 30.55 -3.93
C ILE A 337 -17.06 31.18 -3.59
N GLN A 338 -18.15 30.49 -3.92
CA GLN A 338 -19.54 30.92 -3.63
C GLN A 338 -20.28 29.92 -2.72
N SER A 339 -19.76 28.69 -2.63
CA SER A 339 -20.33 27.55 -1.90
C SER A 339 -19.23 26.68 -1.29
N GLN A 340 -19.60 25.68 -0.50
CA GLN A 340 -18.64 24.68 0.01
C GLN A 340 -18.10 23.75 -1.11
N PHE A 341 -18.82 23.61 -2.23
CA PHE A 341 -18.43 22.72 -3.32
C PHE A 341 -17.28 23.29 -4.18
N ASP A 342 -17.16 24.62 -4.28
CA ASP A 342 -16.17 25.28 -5.14
C ASP A 342 -14.71 25.03 -4.69
N TRP A 343 -14.51 24.68 -3.42
CA TRP A 343 -13.20 24.36 -2.84
C TRP A 343 -12.57 23.08 -3.42
N TYR A 344 -13.35 22.21 -4.08
CA TYR A 344 -12.92 20.87 -4.48
C TYR A 344 -13.23 20.57 -5.95
N SER A 345 -12.34 19.83 -6.60
CA SER A 345 -12.62 19.12 -7.83
C SER A 345 -12.99 17.69 -7.47
N VAL A 346 -14.29 17.39 -7.42
CA VAL A 346 -14.79 16.05 -7.07
C VAL A 346 -14.57 15.01 -8.17
N GLU A 347 -14.16 15.44 -9.36
CA GLU A 347 -13.82 14.60 -10.51
C GLU A 347 -12.48 15.05 -11.15
N PRO A 348 -11.76 14.13 -11.84
CA PRO A 348 -10.56 14.43 -12.62
C PRO A 348 -10.78 15.53 -13.66
N THR A 349 -10.02 16.63 -13.55
CA THR A 349 -10.02 17.72 -14.55
C THR A 349 -8.76 17.64 -15.41
N LEU A 350 -8.90 17.85 -16.73
CA LEU A 350 -7.82 17.73 -17.71
C LEU A 350 -6.87 18.94 -17.66
N VAL A 351 -5.62 18.71 -17.29
CA VAL A 351 -4.54 19.72 -17.26
C VAL A 351 -3.88 19.90 -18.63
N GLY A 352 -3.80 18.83 -19.44
CA GLY A 352 -3.26 18.89 -20.80
C GLY A 352 -2.57 17.60 -21.25
N THR A 353 -1.83 17.68 -22.36
CA THR A 353 -1.28 16.53 -23.10
C THR A 353 0.26 16.48 -23.11
N GLY A 354 0.78 15.29 -23.43
CA GLY A 354 2.21 15.01 -23.61
C GLY A 354 2.95 14.68 -22.31
N TYR A 355 2.25 14.45 -21.20
CA TYR A 355 2.84 14.14 -19.90
C TYR A 355 3.25 12.67 -19.78
N ALA A 356 4.30 12.41 -19.00
CA ALA A 356 4.91 11.09 -18.79
C ALA A 356 5.07 10.73 -17.30
N LYS A 357 5.28 11.72 -16.41
CA LYS A 357 5.31 11.56 -14.95
C LYS A 357 4.76 12.81 -14.26
N CYS A 358 4.15 12.67 -13.08
CA CYS A 358 3.84 13.78 -12.18
C CYS A 358 4.36 13.55 -10.75
N SER A 359 4.52 14.63 -9.99
CA SER A 359 4.91 14.67 -8.58
C SER A 359 4.28 15.90 -7.93
N THR A 360 3.73 15.77 -6.73
CA THR A 360 3.04 16.88 -6.04
C THR A 360 3.20 16.74 -4.53
N ASN A 361 3.30 17.87 -3.83
CA ASN A 361 3.42 17.93 -2.37
C ASN A 361 2.08 18.34 -1.69
N GLY A 362 1.02 18.59 -2.46
CA GLY A 362 -0.27 19.12 -1.98
C GLY A 362 -0.49 20.62 -2.25
N TYR A 363 0.57 21.37 -2.55
CA TYR A 363 0.56 22.83 -2.78
C TYR A 363 1.25 23.22 -4.09
N THR A 364 2.35 22.55 -4.44
CA THR A 364 3.07 22.65 -5.71
C THR A 364 3.04 21.30 -6.43
N THR A 365 2.86 21.32 -7.74
CA THR A 365 2.91 20.14 -8.61
C THR A 365 3.96 20.36 -9.71
N LEU A 366 4.77 19.33 -9.98
CA LEU A 366 5.67 19.23 -11.12
C LEU A 366 5.26 18.06 -12.02
N ALA A 367 5.38 18.22 -13.33
CA ALA A 367 5.17 17.16 -14.29
C ALA A 367 6.23 17.16 -15.39
N LEU A 368 6.68 15.97 -15.77
CA LEU A 368 7.62 15.72 -16.86
C LEU A 368 6.85 15.30 -18.11
N LYS A 369 7.19 15.90 -19.26
CA LYS A 369 6.66 15.52 -20.57
C LYS A 369 7.56 14.53 -21.31
N THR A 370 7.00 13.85 -22.29
CA THR A 370 7.71 12.87 -23.14
C THR A 370 8.84 13.49 -23.98
N ASP A 371 8.85 14.81 -24.17
CA ASP A 371 9.95 15.57 -24.79
C ASP A 371 11.09 15.92 -23.80
N GLY A 372 11.00 15.47 -22.55
CA GLY A 372 11.93 15.80 -21.48
C GLY A 372 11.76 17.22 -20.91
N SER A 373 10.68 17.94 -21.25
CA SER A 373 10.38 19.24 -20.64
C SER A 373 9.67 19.11 -19.29
N VAL A 374 10.12 19.90 -18.32
CA VAL A 374 9.50 19.99 -16.99
C VAL A 374 8.53 21.17 -16.96
N TRP A 375 7.36 20.93 -16.41
CA TRP A 375 6.32 21.93 -16.17
C TRP A 375 5.96 21.93 -14.69
N GLY A 376 5.58 23.09 -14.15
CA GLY A 376 5.18 23.23 -12.75
C GLY A 376 4.07 24.26 -12.56
N TRP A 377 3.32 24.11 -11.47
CA TRP A 377 2.23 25.00 -11.06
C TRP A 377 1.89 24.80 -9.58
N GLY A 378 0.97 25.61 -9.04
CA GLY A 378 0.73 25.72 -7.61
C GLY A 378 1.66 26.74 -6.94
N GLU A 379 1.87 26.62 -5.63
CA GLU A 379 2.57 27.60 -4.80
C GLU A 379 4.09 27.67 -5.06
N ASP A 380 4.65 28.90 -5.08
CA ASP A 380 6.09 29.18 -5.21
C ASP A 380 6.68 29.92 -3.98
N GLY A 381 5.97 29.92 -2.84
CA GLY A 381 6.44 30.55 -1.60
C GLY A 381 7.78 30.03 -1.05
N TYR A 382 8.24 28.88 -1.56
CA TYR A 382 9.57 28.30 -1.29
C TYR A 382 10.41 28.09 -2.56
N HIS A 383 10.08 28.79 -3.65
CA HIS A 383 10.80 28.75 -4.93
C HIS A 383 10.79 27.37 -5.63
N ASN A 384 9.79 26.54 -5.32
CA ASN A 384 9.58 25.18 -5.84
C ASN A 384 9.42 25.11 -7.38
N LEU A 385 8.95 26.19 -8.02
CA LEU A 385 8.84 26.30 -9.47
C LEU A 385 10.15 26.78 -10.11
N GLY A 386 11.07 27.37 -9.35
CA GLY A 386 12.36 27.86 -9.88
C GLY A 386 12.26 29.03 -10.89
N ILE A 387 11.08 29.66 -10.99
CA ILE A 387 10.81 30.75 -11.94
C ILE A 387 11.28 32.10 -11.41
N SER A 388 11.65 33.02 -12.31
CA SER A 388 12.32 34.28 -11.97
C SER A 388 11.38 35.48 -11.74
N ASN A 389 10.07 35.24 -11.63
CA ASN A 389 9.03 36.24 -11.41
C ASN A 389 8.44 36.09 -10.00
N ASP A 390 8.29 37.20 -9.27
CA ASP A 390 7.73 37.23 -7.91
C ASP A 390 6.20 37.07 -7.88
N VAL A 391 5.71 35.96 -8.44
CA VAL A 391 4.30 35.54 -8.36
C VAL A 391 4.21 34.43 -7.31
N PRO A 392 3.38 34.55 -6.26
CA PRO A 392 3.39 33.60 -5.13
C PRO A 392 2.85 32.20 -5.48
N TYR A 393 2.17 32.04 -6.60
CA TYR A 393 1.72 30.77 -7.17
C TYR A 393 1.52 30.91 -8.69
N SER A 394 1.50 29.78 -9.41
CA SER A 394 1.01 29.73 -10.81
C SER A 394 -0.28 28.92 -10.87
N GLY A 395 -1.35 29.51 -11.42
CA GLY A 395 -2.60 28.79 -11.69
C GLY A 395 -2.43 27.78 -12.82
N ASP A 396 -1.83 28.20 -13.93
CA ASP A 396 -1.61 27.38 -15.12
C ASP A 396 -0.21 26.71 -15.11
N PRO A 397 -0.04 25.57 -15.79
CA PRO A 397 1.27 24.95 -16.00
C PRO A 397 2.25 25.87 -16.73
N VAL A 398 3.34 26.24 -16.05
CA VAL A 398 4.47 26.97 -16.65
C VAL A 398 5.63 26.01 -16.94
N ARG A 399 6.27 26.18 -18.10
CA ARG A 399 7.44 25.39 -18.50
C ARG A 399 8.69 25.89 -17.77
N LEU A 400 9.38 25.00 -17.07
CA LEU A 400 10.52 25.34 -16.22
C LEU A 400 11.85 25.17 -16.97
N GLU A 401 12.14 23.95 -17.44
CA GLU A 401 13.39 23.60 -18.12
C GLU A 401 13.20 22.37 -19.02
N THR A 402 14.27 21.86 -19.63
CA THR A 402 14.27 20.70 -20.54
C THR A 402 15.43 19.74 -20.28
N GLY A 403 15.34 18.54 -20.84
CA GLY A 403 16.37 17.50 -20.74
C GLY A 403 16.29 16.65 -19.48
N TYR A 404 15.15 16.66 -18.77
CA TYR A 404 14.95 15.84 -17.57
C TYR A 404 14.50 14.41 -17.91
N ALA A 405 15.01 13.46 -17.14
CA ALA A 405 14.58 12.06 -17.12
C ALA A 405 13.76 11.74 -15.86
N ASP A 406 13.98 12.45 -14.76
CA ASP A 406 13.18 12.34 -13.53
C ASP A 406 13.04 13.67 -12.78
N VAL A 407 11.94 13.85 -12.05
CA VAL A 407 11.66 15.02 -11.19
C VAL A 407 10.87 14.62 -9.95
N SER A 408 11.06 15.39 -8.87
CA SER A 408 10.32 15.28 -7.61
C SER A 408 10.23 16.65 -6.91
N VAL A 409 9.08 16.91 -6.27
CA VAL A 409 8.86 18.10 -5.42
C VAL A 409 8.57 17.69 -3.98
N GLY A 410 9.37 18.21 -3.04
CA GLY A 410 9.12 18.12 -1.60
C GLY A 410 8.40 19.36 -1.09
N TYR A 411 8.18 19.46 0.22
CA TYR A 411 7.47 20.61 0.82
C TYR A 411 8.24 21.94 0.72
N GLY A 412 9.57 21.90 0.73
CA GLY A 412 10.42 23.10 0.73
C GLY A 412 11.20 23.32 -0.56
N GLY A 413 11.54 22.27 -1.30
CA GLY A 413 12.28 22.38 -2.55
C GLY A 413 12.04 21.21 -3.49
N ALA A 414 12.58 21.33 -4.69
CA ALA A 414 12.43 20.35 -5.76
C ALA A 414 13.79 19.88 -6.29
N ALA A 415 13.79 18.71 -6.90
CA ALA A 415 14.98 18.09 -7.46
C ALA A 415 14.65 17.34 -8.76
N GLY A 416 15.66 17.20 -9.62
CA GLY A 416 15.51 16.49 -10.89
C GLY A 416 16.81 15.87 -11.37
N VAL A 417 16.68 14.81 -12.17
CA VAL A 417 17.80 14.14 -12.84
C VAL A 417 17.65 14.36 -14.34
N LYS A 418 18.70 14.88 -14.99
CA LYS A 418 18.74 15.06 -16.45
C LYS A 418 19.11 13.76 -17.16
N THR A 419 18.82 13.68 -18.46
CA THR A 419 19.05 12.49 -19.29
C THR A 419 20.52 12.06 -19.34
N ASP A 420 21.45 13.01 -19.22
CA ASP A 420 22.89 12.80 -19.03
C ASP A 420 23.27 12.18 -17.66
N GLY A 421 22.30 12.08 -16.74
CA GLY A 421 22.48 11.58 -15.37
C GLY A 421 22.95 12.62 -14.36
N SER A 422 22.93 13.91 -14.70
CA SER A 422 23.23 14.99 -13.76
C SER A 422 22.07 15.24 -12.79
N LEU A 423 22.37 15.42 -11.50
CA LEU A 423 21.40 15.68 -10.43
C LEU A 423 21.36 17.18 -10.11
N TRP A 424 20.16 17.75 -10.05
CA TRP A 424 19.90 19.18 -9.85
C TRP A 424 18.90 19.41 -8.71
N ILE A 425 19.03 20.54 -8.01
CA ILE A 425 18.10 21.02 -6.98
C ILE A 425 17.73 22.49 -7.20
N TRP A 426 16.52 22.87 -6.81
CA TRP A 426 16.05 24.26 -6.71
C TRP A 426 15.00 24.39 -5.59
N GLY A 427 14.60 25.61 -5.24
CA GLY A 427 13.73 25.87 -4.09
C GLY A 427 14.50 26.05 -2.79
N ARG A 428 13.86 25.71 -1.66
CA ARG A 428 14.35 26.00 -0.31
C ARG A 428 14.43 24.76 0.59
N PHE A 429 15.65 24.26 0.80
CA PHE A 429 15.91 23.13 1.70
C PHE A 429 16.32 23.63 3.09
N SER A 430 15.43 23.44 4.07
CA SER A 430 15.57 23.96 5.44
C SER A 430 14.93 23.04 6.47
N ASN A 431 15.61 22.80 7.59
CA ASN A 431 15.04 22.09 8.75
C ASN A 431 14.32 23.02 9.75
N GLY A 432 14.13 24.30 9.39
CA GLY A 432 13.55 25.34 10.26
C GLY A 432 14.60 26.11 11.08
N SER A 433 15.62 25.44 11.63
CA SER A 433 16.69 26.10 12.40
C SER A 433 17.88 26.58 11.54
N LYS A 434 18.08 25.97 10.37
CA LYS A 434 19.15 26.27 9.41
C LYS A 434 18.69 25.97 7.98
N VAL A 435 18.88 26.96 7.10
CA VAL A 435 18.70 26.81 5.65
C VAL A 435 20.00 26.27 5.04
N LEU A 436 19.92 25.24 4.20
CA LEU A 436 21.08 24.72 3.43
C LEU A 436 21.15 25.30 2.02
N TYR A 437 19.99 25.61 1.45
CA TYR A 437 19.87 26.09 0.08
C TYR A 437 18.54 26.85 -0.06
N ASP A 438 18.57 27.98 -0.76
CA ASP A 438 17.43 28.88 -0.96
C ASP A 438 17.65 29.61 -2.29
N SER A 439 17.12 29.08 -3.40
CA SER A 439 17.36 29.65 -4.74
C SER A 439 16.39 29.13 -5.78
N ARG A 440 15.89 30.06 -6.62
CA ARG A 440 15.11 29.78 -7.83
C ARG A 440 15.94 29.11 -8.92
N THR A 441 17.20 29.52 -9.09
CA THR A 441 18.11 29.00 -10.13
C THR A 441 18.56 27.57 -9.78
N PRO A 442 18.36 26.57 -10.65
CA PRO A 442 18.82 25.20 -10.41
C PRO A 442 20.33 25.08 -10.20
N ARG A 443 20.75 24.36 -9.15
CA ARG A 443 22.13 23.98 -8.84
C ARG A 443 22.36 22.49 -9.09
N GLN A 444 23.42 22.15 -9.82
CA GLN A 444 23.87 20.77 -9.93
C GLN A 444 24.55 20.29 -8.63
N LEU A 445 24.26 19.06 -8.22
CA LEU A 445 24.90 18.36 -7.08
C LEU A 445 25.86 17.23 -7.51
N GLY A 446 25.67 16.64 -8.70
CA GLY A 446 26.53 15.52 -9.15
C GLY A 446 26.09 14.89 -10.48
N THR A 447 26.59 13.69 -10.75
CA THR A 447 26.35 12.90 -11.98
C THR A 447 26.24 11.39 -11.71
N GLY A 448 25.76 10.64 -12.72
CA GLY A 448 25.59 9.18 -12.67
C GLY A 448 24.21 8.70 -12.18
N PHE A 449 23.28 9.64 -11.97
CA PHE A 449 21.96 9.39 -11.39
C PHE A 449 20.94 8.87 -12.41
N GLN A 450 19.87 8.24 -11.91
CA GLN A 450 18.74 7.75 -12.71
C GLN A 450 17.37 8.13 -12.16
N SER A 451 17.23 8.30 -10.84
CA SER A 451 15.99 8.75 -10.22
C SER A 451 16.22 9.52 -8.92
N VAL A 452 15.23 10.30 -8.49
CA VAL A 452 15.33 11.23 -7.37
C VAL A 452 14.01 11.37 -6.59
N SER A 453 14.11 11.65 -5.29
CA SER A 453 13.02 12.25 -4.52
C SER A 453 13.49 13.40 -3.64
N ALA A 454 12.65 14.41 -3.46
CA ALA A 454 12.87 15.57 -2.60
C ALA A 454 11.94 15.55 -1.37
N SER A 455 12.44 16.05 -0.24
CA SER A 455 11.67 16.28 0.98
C SER A 455 11.64 17.79 1.32
N GLY A 456 11.24 18.16 2.54
CA GLY A 456 11.38 19.55 3.01
C GLY A 456 12.84 20.01 3.20
N CYS A 457 13.78 19.08 3.45
CA CYS A 457 15.17 19.44 3.77
C CYS A 457 16.24 18.42 3.35
N SER A 458 15.86 17.40 2.57
CA SER A 458 16.78 16.41 2.01
C SER A 458 16.40 16.04 0.57
N VAL A 459 17.38 15.53 -0.17
CA VAL A 459 17.23 14.94 -1.50
C VAL A 459 17.90 13.58 -1.50
N LEU A 460 17.22 12.57 -2.06
CA LEU A 460 17.74 11.22 -2.21
C LEU A 460 17.74 10.85 -3.69
N ALA A 461 18.86 10.34 -4.17
CA ALA A 461 19.05 10.02 -5.57
C ALA A 461 19.74 8.66 -5.76
N LEU A 462 19.17 7.86 -6.66
CA LEU A 462 19.68 6.54 -7.03
C LEU A 462 20.57 6.66 -8.27
N LYS A 463 21.74 6.03 -8.25
CA LYS A 463 22.64 5.91 -9.41
C LYS A 463 22.37 4.66 -10.23
N ARG A 464 22.83 4.68 -11.49
CA ARG A 464 22.71 3.56 -12.45
C ARG A 464 23.49 2.30 -12.01
N ASP A 465 24.43 2.44 -11.08
CA ASP A 465 25.16 1.36 -10.42
C ASP A 465 24.42 0.75 -9.20
N GLY A 466 23.22 1.24 -8.89
CA GLY A 466 22.41 0.82 -7.74
C GLY A 466 22.87 1.41 -6.40
N THR A 467 23.79 2.38 -6.39
CA THR A 467 24.17 3.12 -5.17
C THR A 467 23.19 4.24 -4.86
N LEU A 468 22.81 4.35 -3.58
CA LEU A 468 21.86 5.35 -3.09
C LEU A 468 22.62 6.47 -2.38
N TRP A 469 22.35 7.71 -2.76
CA TRP A 469 23.00 8.91 -2.23
C TRP A 469 21.98 9.87 -1.62
N LYS A 470 22.41 10.59 -0.59
CA LYS A 470 21.64 11.56 0.18
C LYS A 470 22.34 12.92 0.16
N TRP A 471 21.57 13.99 0.09
CA TRP A 471 21.99 15.36 0.36
C TRP A 471 21.01 15.99 1.35
N GLY A 472 21.45 16.93 2.20
CA GLY A 472 20.61 17.59 3.20
C GLY A 472 20.50 16.88 4.55
N CYS A 473 19.32 16.97 5.18
CA CYS A 473 18.97 16.34 6.46
C CYS A 473 19.18 14.81 6.47
N ASP A 474 19.32 14.22 7.66
CA ASP A 474 18.88 12.84 7.88
C ASP A 474 17.36 12.79 8.08
N VAL A 475 16.69 11.83 7.44
CA VAL A 475 15.21 11.68 7.50
C VAL A 475 14.69 11.25 8.88
N TRP A 476 15.58 10.83 9.78
CA TRP A 476 15.28 10.49 11.18
C TRP A 476 15.91 11.46 12.19
N ASP A 477 16.71 12.41 11.73
CA ASP A 477 17.37 13.44 12.53
C ASP A 477 17.48 14.71 11.68
N THR A 478 16.46 15.54 11.77
CA THR A 478 16.42 16.83 11.07
C THR A 478 17.32 17.88 11.71
N ALA A 479 17.92 17.65 12.89
CA ALA A 479 18.91 18.56 13.46
C ALA A 479 20.27 18.43 12.73
N THR A 480 20.64 17.22 12.30
CA THR A 480 21.86 16.96 11.54
C THR A 480 21.65 17.14 10.04
N ILE A 481 22.21 18.22 9.46
CA ILE A 481 21.98 18.59 8.04
C ILE A 481 23.30 18.92 7.31
N SER A 482 23.52 18.25 6.17
CA SER A 482 24.76 18.33 5.37
C SER A 482 24.56 18.98 4.01
N ALA A 483 25.53 19.79 3.57
CA ALA A 483 25.60 20.33 2.22
C ALA A 483 26.33 19.40 1.23
N GLU A 484 26.87 18.27 1.71
CA GLU A 484 27.60 17.28 0.92
C GLU A 484 26.71 16.11 0.49
N LEU A 485 27.03 15.52 -0.66
CA LEU A 485 26.33 14.38 -1.25
C LEU A 485 26.96 13.07 -0.77
N THR A 486 26.33 12.38 0.18
CA THR A 486 26.87 11.18 0.83
C THR A 486 26.21 9.90 0.35
N GLN A 487 26.98 8.82 0.14
CA GLN A 487 26.40 7.50 -0.14
C GLN A 487 25.81 6.90 1.14
N VAL A 488 24.58 6.40 1.06
CA VAL A 488 23.83 5.78 2.18
C VAL A 488 23.35 4.35 1.89
N GLY A 489 23.66 3.80 0.72
CA GLY A 489 23.32 2.41 0.39
C GLY A 489 23.84 1.92 -0.96
N SER A 490 23.61 0.63 -1.26
CA SER A 490 23.98 -0.04 -2.51
C SER A 490 23.07 -1.24 -2.83
N GLY A 491 23.06 -1.66 -4.10
CA GLY A 491 22.27 -2.78 -4.62
C GLY A 491 20.80 -2.46 -4.89
N PHE A 492 20.39 -1.18 -4.83
CA PHE A 492 19.01 -0.76 -5.05
C PHE A 492 18.64 -0.76 -6.54
N LYS A 493 17.43 -1.22 -6.88
CA LYS A 493 16.78 -0.98 -8.20
C LYS A 493 15.82 0.20 -8.15
N GLU A 494 15.25 0.46 -6.97
CA GLU A 494 14.15 1.41 -6.77
C GLU A 494 14.21 2.02 -5.38
N ILE A 495 13.77 3.28 -5.24
CA ILE A 495 13.62 3.99 -3.97
C ILE A 495 12.26 4.65 -3.88
N ALA A 496 11.72 4.70 -2.66
CA ALA A 496 10.45 5.32 -2.31
C ALA A 496 10.64 6.24 -1.08
N PRO A 497 10.98 7.53 -1.32
CA PRO A 497 11.21 8.51 -0.25
C PRO A 497 10.12 9.59 -0.21
N VAL A 498 9.42 9.73 0.92
CA VAL A 498 8.59 10.93 1.24
C VAL A 498 8.72 11.27 2.73
N SER A 499 8.93 12.56 3.02
CA SER A 499 9.14 13.12 4.37
C SER A 499 10.21 12.40 5.20
N ASN A 500 9.81 11.50 6.09
CA ASN A 500 10.66 10.98 7.17
C ASN A 500 10.91 9.46 7.12
N ILE A 501 10.20 8.73 6.25
CA ILE A 501 10.35 7.28 6.07
C ILE A 501 10.94 6.97 4.69
N LEU A 502 11.81 5.98 4.65
CA LEU A 502 12.46 5.50 3.43
C LEU A 502 12.14 4.03 3.22
N ALA A 503 11.76 3.71 2.00
CA ALA A 503 11.79 2.37 1.47
C ALA A 503 12.69 2.31 0.23
N GLY A 504 13.27 1.14 -0.01
CA GLY A 504 13.96 0.86 -1.26
C GLY A 504 13.96 -0.64 -1.54
N VAL A 505 13.77 -0.99 -2.80
CA VAL A 505 13.80 -2.39 -3.26
C VAL A 505 15.14 -2.65 -3.94
N LYS A 506 15.81 -3.73 -3.55
CA LYS A 506 17.08 -4.16 -4.14
C LYS A 506 16.90 -5.02 -5.38
N GLN A 507 17.97 -5.17 -6.15
CA GLN A 507 18.01 -5.94 -7.40
C GLN A 507 17.67 -7.43 -7.17
N ASP A 508 17.93 -7.95 -5.97
CA ASP A 508 17.56 -9.29 -5.49
C ASP A 508 16.06 -9.43 -5.09
N GLY A 509 15.27 -8.37 -5.22
CA GLY A 509 13.86 -8.34 -4.82
C GLY A 509 13.64 -8.21 -3.30
N THR A 510 14.66 -7.85 -2.51
CA THR A 510 14.49 -7.56 -1.09
C THR A 510 14.03 -6.13 -0.83
N LEU A 511 13.07 -5.94 0.09
CA LEU A 511 12.61 -4.64 0.55
C LEU A 511 13.34 -4.23 1.83
N TRP A 512 13.87 -3.01 1.83
CA TRP A 512 14.55 -2.41 2.98
C TRP A 512 13.85 -1.13 3.39
N VAL A 513 13.65 -0.94 4.69
CA VAL A 513 13.07 0.30 5.26
C VAL A 513 13.90 0.87 6.39
N TRP A 514 13.92 2.20 6.49
CA TRP A 514 14.59 2.94 7.55
C TRP A 514 14.03 4.36 7.66
N GLY A 515 14.43 5.12 8.68
CA GLY A 515 13.78 6.37 9.05
C GLY A 515 12.67 6.20 10.08
N ASN A 516 11.66 7.07 10.00
CA ASN A 516 10.52 7.14 10.91
C ASN A 516 9.47 6.08 10.55
N VAL A 517 9.59 4.88 11.13
CA VAL A 517 8.78 3.69 10.80
C VAL A 517 7.39 3.66 11.48
N GLY A 518 6.84 4.85 11.76
CA GLY A 518 5.54 5.05 12.42
C GLY A 518 5.65 5.55 13.86
N ARG A 519 4.54 5.46 14.60
CA ARG A 519 4.42 5.96 15.98
C ARG A 519 4.09 4.87 16.99
N LYS A 520 4.55 5.07 18.24
CA LYS A 520 4.20 4.24 19.40
C LYS A 520 3.58 5.10 20.50
N TRP A 521 2.58 4.58 21.20
CA TRP A 521 2.08 5.23 22.41
C TRP A 521 3.13 5.20 23.54
N ASN A 522 3.46 6.36 24.09
CA ASN A 522 4.33 6.50 25.25
C ASN A 522 3.50 6.90 26.47
N THR A 523 3.33 5.95 27.38
CA THR A 523 2.57 6.10 28.63
C THR A 523 3.19 7.07 29.62
N THR A 524 4.51 7.31 29.57
CA THR A 524 5.21 8.22 30.49
C THR A 524 4.92 9.70 30.18
N ILE A 525 4.75 10.05 28.90
CA ILE A 525 4.44 11.43 28.47
C ILE A 525 3.01 11.59 27.92
N ASN A 526 2.19 10.54 28.01
CA ASN A 526 0.79 10.50 27.53
C ASN A 526 0.64 11.01 26.08
N SER A 527 1.55 10.59 25.19
CA SER A 527 1.63 11.05 23.81
C SER A 527 2.22 9.99 22.87
N TYR A 528 2.03 10.16 21.57
CA TYR A 528 2.65 9.31 20.54
C TYR A 528 4.07 9.79 20.23
N VAL A 529 5.06 8.90 20.41
CA VAL A 529 6.46 9.14 20.00
C VAL A 529 6.73 8.49 18.64
N HIS A 530 7.61 9.11 17.85
CA HIS A 530 8.10 8.51 16.61
C HIS A 530 9.06 7.36 16.89
N VAL A 531 8.93 6.29 16.12
CA VAL A 531 9.82 5.13 16.16
C VAL A 531 10.80 5.24 14.99
N VAL A 532 12.08 5.22 15.29
CA VAL A 532 13.14 5.48 14.32
C VAL A 532 14.03 4.25 14.16
N SER A 533 14.16 3.77 12.92
CA SER A 533 15.27 2.89 12.53
C SER A 533 16.37 3.72 11.88
N ARG A 534 17.56 3.72 12.50
CA ARG A 534 18.75 4.47 12.03
C ARG A 534 19.59 3.73 11.01
N GLN A 535 19.17 2.53 10.58
CA GLN A 535 19.88 1.65 9.65
C GLN A 535 18.89 0.97 8.70
N PRO A 536 19.22 0.78 7.41
CA PRO A 536 18.41 -0.03 6.49
C PRO A 536 18.08 -1.40 7.09
N THR A 537 16.79 -1.65 7.37
CA THR A 537 16.32 -2.91 7.97
C THR A 537 15.58 -3.74 6.92
N LEU A 538 15.83 -5.05 6.87
CA LEU A 538 15.22 -5.97 5.91
C LEU A 538 13.78 -6.35 6.32
N VAL A 539 12.84 -6.15 5.38
CA VAL A 539 11.41 -6.51 5.52
C VAL A 539 11.08 -7.88 4.92
N GLY A 540 11.94 -8.38 4.03
CA GLY A 540 11.79 -9.66 3.36
C GLY A 540 12.08 -9.58 1.86
N SER A 541 11.73 -10.65 1.14
CA SER A 541 11.99 -10.83 -0.30
C SER A 541 10.69 -10.93 -1.14
N GLY A 542 10.85 -11.03 -2.45
CA GLY A 542 9.75 -11.14 -3.42
C GLY A 542 9.10 -9.80 -3.80
N PHE A 543 9.75 -8.67 -3.51
CA PHE A 543 9.20 -7.34 -3.75
C PHE A 543 9.47 -6.82 -5.17
N ALA A 544 8.39 -6.39 -5.82
CA ALA A 544 8.40 -5.74 -7.12
C ALA A 544 8.73 -4.26 -6.96
N HIS A 545 7.88 -3.52 -6.22
CA HIS A 545 7.91 -2.07 -6.08
C HIS A 545 7.60 -1.60 -4.65
N ALA A 546 7.92 -0.35 -4.34
CA ALA A 546 7.55 0.32 -3.10
C ALA A 546 7.09 1.77 -3.35
N THR A 547 6.27 2.29 -2.45
CA THR A 547 5.93 3.71 -2.35
C THR A 547 5.87 4.14 -0.88
N ALA A 548 6.03 5.44 -0.62
CA ALA A 548 6.08 6.01 0.71
C ALA A 548 5.32 7.33 0.75
N GLY A 549 4.72 7.66 1.90
CA GLY A 549 3.96 8.88 2.13
C GLY A 549 3.74 9.13 3.61
N GLY A 550 4.07 10.33 4.09
CA GLY A 550 4.08 10.64 5.53
C GLY A 550 5.05 9.73 6.30
N ASN A 551 4.52 8.89 7.19
CA ASN A 551 5.25 7.79 7.85
C ASN A 551 4.69 6.41 7.44
N THR A 552 4.15 6.28 6.24
CA THR A 552 3.62 5.02 5.69
C THR A 552 4.51 4.54 4.54
N VAL A 553 4.77 3.24 4.49
CA VAL A 553 5.29 2.56 3.30
C VAL A 553 4.28 1.51 2.85
N MET A 554 4.03 1.47 1.54
CA MET A 554 3.20 0.48 0.87
C MET A 554 4.04 -0.18 -0.23
N ALA A 555 4.14 -1.50 -0.24
CA ALA A 555 4.98 -2.23 -1.18
C ALA A 555 4.23 -3.39 -1.83
N THR A 556 4.52 -3.67 -3.11
CA THR A 556 3.94 -4.79 -3.86
C THR A 556 4.96 -5.90 -4.06
N ARG A 557 4.49 -7.14 -4.00
CA ARG A 557 5.24 -8.33 -4.38
C ARG A 557 5.00 -8.72 -5.83
N THR A 558 5.89 -9.53 -6.37
CA THR A 558 5.81 -10.12 -7.72
C THR A 558 4.62 -11.08 -7.87
N ASP A 559 4.11 -11.66 -6.77
CA ASP A 559 2.86 -12.43 -6.74
C ASP A 559 1.59 -11.56 -6.85
N GLY A 560 1.69 -10.24 -6.62
CA GLY A 560 0.58 -9.28 -6.60
C GLY A 560 0.05 -8.92 -5.20
N SER A 561 0.62 -9.50 -4.13
CA SER A 561 0.31 -9.13 -2.74
C SER A 561 0.90 -7.78 -2.34
N ILE A 562 0.29 -7.16 -1.33
CA ILE A 562 0.59 -5.82 -0.81
C ILE A 562 1.05 -5.95 0.64
N VAL A 563 2.06 -5.19 1.03
CA VAL A 563 2.57 -5.06 2.40
C VAL A 563 2.52 -3.60 2.84
N ALA A 564 2.06 -3.38 4.06
CA ALA A 564 1.99 -2.07 4.70
C ALA A 564 2.93 -1.97 5.91
N ILE A 565 3.50 -0.79 6.14
CA ILE A 565 4.41 -0.50 7.25
C ILE A 565 4.16 0.94 7.70
N GLY A 566 4.13 1.19 9.02
CA GLY A 566 3.99 2.52 9.59
C GLY A 566 2.56 3.04 9.70
N ASP A 567 2.39 4.36 9.75
CA ASP A 567 1.15 5.00 10.19
C ASP A 567 -0.09 4.64 9.33
N ASN A 568 -1.14 4.10 9.95
CA ASN A 568 -2.48 3.88 9.33
C ASN A 568 -3.64 4.63 10.02
N PRO A 569 -3.50 5.92 10.39
CA PRO A 569 -4.58 6.66 11.07
C PRO A 569 -5.86 6.80 10.22
N TYR A 570 -5.75 6.79 8.88
CA TYR A 570 -6.87 7.10 7.97
C TYR A 570 -7.16 5.99 6.95
N MET A 571 -6.93 4.73 7.30
CA MET A 571 -7.19 3.56 6.43
C MET A 571 -6.39 3.54 5.12
N ASN A 572 -5.37 4.40 5.00
CA ASN A 572 -4.51 4.56 3.82
C ASN A 572 -3.73 3.29 3.45
N THR A 573 -3.56 2.34 4.38
CA THR A 573 -2.96 1.02 4.07
C THR A 573 -3.95 -0.01 3.54
N GLY A 574 -5.24 0.31 3.48
CA GLY A 574 -6.31 -0.64 3.16
C GLY A 574 -6.74 -1.52 4.35
N LEU A 575 -6.22 -1.25 5.56
CA LEU A 575 -6.52 -2.03 6.76
C LEU A 575 -7.42 -1.28 7.76
N ASP A 576 -8.28 -2.02 8.45
CA ASP A 576 -9.17 -1.48 9.49
C ASP A 576 -8.38 -0.86 10.65
N ASN A 577 -8.55 0.45 10.88
CA ASN A 577 -7.89 1.16 11.97
C ASN A 577 -8.55 0.87 13.34
N ARG A 578 -8.36 -0.36 13.85
CA ARG A 578 -8.65 -0.70 15.26
C ARG A 578 -7.54 -0.19 16.19
N THR A 579 -7.46 1.14 16.28
CA THR A 579 -6.84 1.95 17.35
C THR A 579 -5.63 1.30 18.03
N ASN A 580 -4.49 1.31 17.34
CA ASN A 580 -3.15 1.25 17.93
C ASN A 580 -2.11 1.49 16.82
N TYR A 581 -1.41 2.63 16.86
CA TYR A 581 -0.27 2.87 15.97
C TYR A 581 0.82 1.80 16.18
N ASP A 582 0.99 1.36 17.43
CA ASP A 582 1.82 0.24 17.89
C ASP A 582 1.72 -1.04 17.04
N LYS A 583 0.59 -1.31 16.36
CA LYS A 583 0.41 -2.51 15.53
C LYS A 583 1.20 -2.48 14.22
N PHE A 584 1.42 -1.29 13.65
CA PHE A 584 2.02 -1.14 12.31
C PHE A 584 3.52 -0.78 12.34
N LEU A 585 4.12 -0.81 13.53
CA LEU A 585 5.57 -0.80 13.72
C LEU A 585 6.24 -2.09 13.19
N GLN A 586 5.44 -3.14 12.94
CA GLN A 586 5.86 -4.33 12.20
C GLN A 586 5.20 -4.34 10.82
N PRO A 587 5.89 -4.81 9.76
CA PRO A 587 5.30 -4.99 8.45
C PRO A 587 4.11 -5.97 8.45
N VAL A 588 3.01 -5.57 7.82
CA VAL A 588 1.73 -6.30 7.79
C VAL A 588 1.38 -6.71 6.35
N ASN A 589 0.98 -7.97 6.17
CA ASN A 589 0.41 -8.46 4.91
C ASN A 589 -1.01 -7.92 4.73
N VAL A 590 -1.23 -7.13 3.68
CA VAL A 590 -2.55 -6.54 3.38
C VAL A 590 -3.44 -7.53 2.63
N GLY A 591 -2.87 -8.45 1.86
CA GLY A 591 -3.57 -9.21 0.81
C GLY A 591 -3.29 -8.62 -0.57
N THR A 592 -4.16 -8.86 -1.54
CA THR A 592 -4.11 -8.30 -2.90
C THR A 592 -5.03 -7.07 -3.03
N LEU A 593 -5.00 -6.39 -4.18
CA LEU A 593 -6.02 -5.38 -4.51
C LEU A 593 -7.44 -6.00 -4.52
N GLN A 594 -7.60 -7.26 -4.91
CA GLN A 594 -8.90 -7.93 -4.92
C GLN A 594 -9.42 -8.14 -3.49
N ASP A 595 -8.58 -8.59 -2.56
CA ASP A 595 -8.95 -8.72 -1.13
C ASP A 595 -9.36 -7.37 -0.50
N LEU A 596 -8.80 -6.26 -1.00
CA LEU A 596 -9.19 -4.91 -0.59
C LEU A 596 -10.55 -4.49 -1.17
N ILE A 597 -10.82 -4.79 -2.44
CA ILE A 597 -12.09 -4.52 -3.13
C ILE A 597 -13.23 -5.33 -2.50
N ASP A 598 -13.00 -6.62 -2.23
CA ASP A 598 -13.98 -7.53 -1.60
C ASP A 598 -14.17 -7.24 -0.10
N GLY A 599 -13.40 -6.30 0.46
CA GLY A 599 -13.52 -5.86 1.84
C GLY A 599 -12.92 -6.83 2.87
N THR A 600 -12.16 -7.84 2.43
CA THR A 600 -11.56 -8.91 3.23
C THR A 600 -10.03 -8.89 3.27
N PRO A 601 -9.37 -7.79 3.65
CA PRO A 601 -7.91 -7.75 3.76
C PRO A 601 -7.39 -8.71 4.82
N ASN A 602 -6.16 -9.17 4.63
CA ASN A 602 -5.50 -10.17 5.47
C ASN A 602 -5.16 -9.61 6.87
N GLY A 603 -4.37 -8.54 6.93
CA GLY A 603 -4.04 -7.83 8.18
C GLY A 603 -3.13 -8.59 9.15
N THR A 604 -2.53 -9.73 8.77
CA THR A 604 -1.57 -10.44 9.62
C THR A 604 -0.16 -9.86 9.52
N PRO A 605 0.62 -9.78 10.62
CA PRO A 605 2.04 -9.45 10.57
C PRO A 605 2.82 -10.43 9.69
N LEU A 606 3.88 -9.96 9.01
CA LEU A 606 4.82 -10.85 8.33
C LEU A 606 5.56 -11.75 9.33
N SER A 607 6.00 -12.92 8.87
CA SER A 607 6.54 -13.94 9.78
C SER A 607 7.94 -13.57 10.28
N THR A 608 8.33 -14.12 11.42
CA THR A 608 9.71 -13.99 11.96
C THR A 608 10.78 -14.62 11.08
N LYS A 609 10.41 -15.33 10.00
CA LYS A 609 11.32 -15.82 8.97
C LYS A 609 11.61 -14.76 7.89
N ASP A 610 10.69 -13.81 7.70
CA ASP A 610 10.78 -12.76 6.69
C ASP A 610 11.49 -11.49 7.22
N LEU A 611 11.44 -11.29 8.54
CA LEU A 611 11.87 -10.08 9.23
C LEU A 611 13.20 -10.26 9.99
N THR A 612 14.17 -9.38 9.74
CA THR A 612 15.22 -9.09 10.74
C THR A 612 14.67 -8.07 11.75
N PRO A 613 14.95 -8.17 13.06
CA PRO A 613 14.43 -7.23 14.05
C PRO A 613 14.74 -5.77 13.72
N VAL A 614 13.69 -4.94 13.66
CA VAL A 614 13.81 -3.48 13.75
C VAL A 614 14.04 -3.15 15.23
N ASP A 615 15.29 -2.96 15.66
CA ASP A 615 15.59 -2.47 17.01
C ASP A 615 15.20 -0.98 17.13
N PRO A 616 14.16 -0.61 17.89
CA PRO A 616 13.62 0.73 17.89
C PRO A 616 14.32 1.58 18.96
N LEU A 617 15.38 2.29 18.58
CA LEU A 617 16.03 3.22 19.49
C LEU A 617 15.14 4.46 19.72
N PRO A 618 14.77 4.80 20.96
CA PRO A 618 14.17 6.10 21.25
C PRO A 618 15.16 7.22 20.94
N LEU A 619 14.66 8.39 20.53
CA LEU A 619 15.51 9.54 20.22
C LEU A 619 16.24 10.04 21.49
N PRO A 620 17.58 10.11 21.49
CA PRO A 620 18.31 10.75 22.56
C PRO A 620 18.38 12.27 22.33
N GLY A 621 17.76 13.05 23.23
CA GLY A 621 18.02 14.48 23.36
C GLY A 621 16.98 15.43 22.75
N GLU A 622 15.82 15.55 23.41
CA GLU A 622 15.11 16.84 23.45
C GLU A 622 15.22 17.41 24.88
N GLY A 623 15.91 18.55 25.00
CA GLY A 623 15.81 19.50 26.12
C GLY A 623 15.80 18.97 27.56
N THR A 624 16.94 18.53 28.10
CA THR A 624 17.15 18.57 29.56
C THR A 624 17.25 20.03 30.01
N ASN A 625 16.13 20.61 30.48
CA ASN A 625 16.16 21.89 31.20
C ASN A 625 17.01 21.71 32.49
N PRO A 626 17.88 22.66 32.89
CA PRO A 626 18.74 22.48 34.05
C PRO A 626 17.95 22.27 35.34
N ASP A 627 18.33 21.24 36.10
CA ASP A 627 17.75 20.83 37.38
C ASP A 627 17.88 21.95 38.46
N PRO A 628 16.77 22.47 39.02
CA PRO A 628 16.77 23.43 40.11
C PRO A 628 16.41 22.78 41.47
N GLY A 629 16.88 21.56 41.74
CA GLY A 629 17.06 21.07 43.11
C GLY A 629 16.46 19.70 43.41
N THR A 630 17.28 18.87 44.06
CA THR A 630 16.93 17.55 44.59
C THR A 630 15.71 17.58 45.51
N GLY A 631 14.55 17.16 45.02
CA GLY A 631 13.33 16.94 45.79
C GLY A 631 12.84 15.50 45.67
N THR A 632 12.88 14.73 46.77
CA THR A 632 12.27 13.39 46.83
C THR A 632 10.75 13.48 46.65
N PRO A 633 10.11 12.53 45.94
CA PRO A 633 8.66 12.56 45.73
C PRO A 633 7.90 12.44 47.07
N PRO A 634 6.92 13.32 47.34
CA PRO A 634 5.98 13.13 48.44
C PRO A 634 5.23 11.80 48.27
N GLY A 635 5.13 11.01 49.35
CA GLY A 635 4.52 9.68 49.31
C GLY A 635 3.03 9.70 48.98
N GLY A 636 2.53 8.58 48.44
CA GLY A 636 1.12 8.43 48.10
C GLY A 636 0.20 8.46 49.33
N GLY A 637 -0.65 9.47 49.43
CA GLY A 637 -1.70 9.55 50.44
C GLY A 637 -2.98 8.85 50.00
N THR A 638 -3.42 7.82 50.72
CA THR A 638 -4.71 7.15 50.52
C THR A 638 -5.86 7.98 51.11
N GLY A 639 -6.22 9.07 50.43
CA GLY A 639 -7.36 9.91 50.81
C GLY A 639 -8.70 9.34 50.32
N THR A 640 -9.69 9.27 51.21
CA THR A 640 -11.05 8.84 50.86
C THR A 640 -11.79 9.95 50.11
N LEU A 641 -12.01 9.77 48.82
CA LEU A 641 -12.78 10.73 48.00
C LEU A 641 -14.23 10.84 48.49
N THR A 642 -14.68 12.07 48.76
CA THR A 642 -16.10 12.38 49.02
C THR A 642 -16.82 12.54 47.68
N TRP A 643 -17.87 11.74 47.47
CA TRP A 643 -18.63 11.70 46.21
C TRP A 643 -19.98 12.40 46.34
N SER A 644 -20.49 12.93 45.23
CA SER A 644 -21.88 13.35 45.08
C SER A 644 -22.85 12.15 45.17
N ASP A 645 -24.12 12.47 45.38
CA ASP A 645 -25.22 11.54 45.11
C ASP A 645 -25.28 11.13 43.62
N TRP A 646 -25.98 10.03 43.36
CA TRP A 646 -26.22 9.50 42.02
C TRP A 646 -27.43 10.15 41.34
N PHE A 647 -27.25 10.68 40.13
CA PHE A 647 -28.32 11.25 39.30
C PHE A 647 -28.41 10.55 37.93
N PHE A 648 -29.58 10.60 37.28
CA PHE A 648 -29.78 9.99 35.95
C PHE A 648 -29.33 10.91 34.80
N ILE A 649 -28.83 10.31 33.72
CA ILE A 649 -28.54 10.97 32.44
C ILE A 649 -29.72 10.76 31.48
N GLN A 650 -29.91 11.64 30.49
CA GLN A 650 -30.75 11.33 29.34
C GLN A 650 -30.12 10.23 28.46
N SER A 651 -30.61 9.00 28.63
CA SER A 651 -30.58 7.96 27.60
C SER A 651 -31.83 7.08 27.72
N ASP A 652 -32.07 6.27 26.71
CA ASP A 652 -33.08 5.19 26.69
C ASP A 652 -32.82 4.09 27.74
N LYS A 653 -31.61 4.05 28.30
CA LYS A 653 -31.15 3.06 29.30
C LYS A 653 -30.99 3.73 30.68
N PRO A 654 -31.25 3.04 31.80
CA PRO A 654 -31.26 3.63 33.14
C PRO A 654 -29.81 3.78 33.70
N VAL A 655 -29.07 4.72 33.13
CA VAL A 655 -27.68 5.04 33.51
C VAL A 655 -27.65 6.19 34.51
N GLN A 656 -26.82 6.05 35.55
CA GLN A 656 -26.59 7.08 36.55
C GLN A 656 -25.12 7.54 36.59
N GLN A 657 -24.89 8.78 37.02
CA GLN A 657 -23.59 9.41 37.24
C GLN A 657 -23.45 9.93 38.68
N ARG A 658 -22.20 10.02 39.15
CA ARG A 658 -21.78 10.83 40.31
C ARG A 658 -20.33 11.30 40.14
N TRP A 659 -19.89 12.28 40.93
CA TRP A 659 -18.54 12.86 40.81
C TRP A 659 -17.89 13.17 42.16
N ALA A 660 -16.56 13.35 42.16
CA ALA A 660 -15.76 13.77 43.30
C ALA A 660 -14.60 14.67 42.83
N VAL A 661 -14.22 15.67 43.62
CA VAL A 661 -12.99 16.44 43.39
C VAL A 661 -11.81 15.66 43.96
N GLU A 662 -10.78 15.43 43.14
CA GLU A 662 -9.61 14.64 43.52
C GLU A 662 -8.44 15.51 43.99
N LYS A 663 -8.22 16.66 43.33
CA LYS A 663 -7.27 17.69 43.78
C LYS A 663 -7.55 19.04 43.12
N MET A 664 -7.07 20.10 43.77
CA MET A 664 -6.95 21.45 43.21
C MET A 664 -5.48 21.75 42.89
N VAL A 665 -5.20 22.42 41.77
CA VAL A 665 -3.87 22.93 41.42
C VAL A 665 -4.03 24.36 40.91
N GLY A 666 -3.68 25.35 41.73
CA GLY A 666 -4.02 26.75 41.45
C GLY A 666 -5.54 26.93 41.31
N THR A 667 -5.98 27.54 40.22
CA THR A 667 -7.40 27.68 39.85
C THR A 667 -7.96 26.48 39.08
N THR A 668 -7.18 25.40 38.88
CA THR A 668 -7.61 24.21 38.13
C THR A 668 -8.13 23.12 39.06
N ALA A 669 -9.37 22.68 38.82
CA ALA A 669 -9.98 21.55 39.53
C ALA A 669 -9.79 20.25 38.72
N TYR A 670 -9.39 19.17 39.40
CA TYR A 670 -9.35 17.82 38.84
C TYR A 670 -10.51 17.01 39.42
N VAL A 671 -11.44 16.62 38.55
CA VAL A 671 -12.70 15.97 38.93
C VAL A 671 -12.75 14.57 38.34
N ARG A 672 -13.09 13.59 39.19
CA ARG A 672 -13.29 12.19 38.81
C ARG A 672 -14.79 11.90 38.76
N VAL A 673 -15.28 11.37 37.64
CA VAL A 673 -16.69 11.00 37.43
C VAL A 673 -16.80 9.49 37.36
N GLN A 674 -17.84 8.93 38.01
CA GLN A 674 -18.17 7.51 38.01
C GLN A 674 -19.58 7.31 37.42
N TYR A 675 -19.76 6.19 36.71
CA TYR A 675 -20.98 5.82 36.01
C TYR A 675 -21.45 4.45 36.52
N ARG A 676 -22.76 4.20 36.54
CA ARG A 676 -23.33 2.86 36.73
C ARG A 676 -24.57 2.66 35.87
N VAL A 677 -24.75 1.44 35.38
CA VAL A 677 -25.93 1.05 34.60
C VAL A 677 -26.84 0.18 35.48
N LEU A 678 -28.10 0.57 35.63
CA LEU A 678 -29.10 -0.26 36.31
C LEU A 678 -29.63 -1.33 35.33
N LYS A 679 -29.93 -2.52 35.85
CA LYS A 679 -30.02 -3.74 35.04
C LYS A 679 -31.44 -4.00 34.51
N THR A 680 -31.57 -4.26 33.20
CA THR A 680 -32.80 -4.78 32.57
C THR A 680 -32.60 -6.05 31.73
N ASP A 681 -31.36 -6.47 31.47
CA ASP A 681 -31.05 -7.79 30.87
C ASP A 681 -29.85 -8.44 31.59
N ALA A 682 -29.77 -9.77 31.55
CA ALA A 682 -28.99 -10.61 32.46
C ALA A 682 -27.66 -11.14 31.87
N THR A 683 -27.43 -11.01 30.57
CA THR A 683 -26.41 -11.77 29.83
C THR A 683 -24.94 -11.37 30.07
N HIS A 684 -24.65 -10.19 30.61
CA HIS A 684 -23.28 -9.61 30.60
C HIS A 684 -22.70 -9.18 31.97
N CYS A 685 -23.40 -9.39 33.10
CA CYS A 685 -22.84 -9.18 34.45
C CYS A 685 -23.35 -10.24 35.44
N THR A 686 -22.45 -10.87 36.18
CA THR A 686 -22.77 -11.83 37.26
C THR A 686 -23.13 -11.19 38.61
N ALA A 687 -23.03 -9.86 38.73
CA ALA A 687 -23.43 -9.09 39.90
C ALA A 687 -24.75 -8.31 39.69
N SER A 688 -25.29 -7.77 40.78
CA SER A 688 -26.48 -6.90 40.81
C SER A 688 -26.21 -5.45 40.41
N VAL A 689 -24.94 -5.02 40.42
CA VAL A 689 -24.47 -3.72 39.93
C VAL A 689 -23.25 -3.95 39.04
N CYS A 690 -23.20 -3.31 37.87
CA CYS A 690 -22.01 -3.22 37.03
C CYS A 690 -21.37 -1.83 37.26
N ASP A 691 -20.55 -1.68 38.31
CA ASP A 691 -19.76 -0.47 38.49
C ASP A 691 -18.60 -0.48 37.49
N GLY A 692 -18.50 0.54 36.64
CA GLY A 692 -17.60 0.54 35.49
C GLY A 692 -17.09 1.91 35.08
N TYR A 693 -15.76 2.03 35.06
CA TYR A 693 -14.97 3.12 34.50
C TYR A 693 -15.04 4.48 35.23
N TYR A 694 -13.87 5.12 35.29
CA TYR A 694 -13.70 6.49 35.77
C TYR A 694 -13.34 7.38 34.58
N LEU A 695 -13.97 8.56 34.50
CA LEU A 695 -13.52 9.62 33.60
C LEU A 695 -12.88 10.74 34.42
N TYR A 696 -11.72 11.20 33.95
CA TYR A 696 -10.93 12.26 34.55
C TYR A 696 -11.09 13.53 33.73
N TYR A 697 -11.48 14.62 34.38
CA TYR A 697 -11.59 15.94 33.76
C TYR A 697 -10.74 16.95 34.52
N SER A 698 -10.05 17.82 33.78
CA SER A 698 -9.35 18.99 34.30
C SER A 698 -10.07 20.25 33.83
N TYR A 699 -10.46 21.12 34.76
CA TYR A 699 -11.21 22.33 34.49
C TYR A 699 -10.41 23.58 34.88
N HIS A 700 -10.26 24.52 33.97
CA HIS A 700 -9.44 25.72 34.13
C HIS A 700 -10.33 26.95 34.30
N MET A 701 -10.28 27.65 35.44
CA MET A 701 -10.94 28.95 35.56
C MET A 701 -10.11 30.00 34.81
N ALA A 702 -10.76 30.75 33.93
CA ALA A 702 -10.23 31.94 33.26
C ALA A 702 -10.74 33.19 33.98
N GLY A 703 -9.94 34.26 34.05
CA GLY A 703 -10.24 35.42 34.88
C GLY A 703 -11.16 36.46 34.21
N ASN A 704 -12.09 37.00 35.00
CA ASN A 704 -12.74 38.31 34.92
C ASN A 704 -12.68 39.11 33.59
N ASP A 705 -13.83 39.23 32.92
CA ASP A 705 -14.14 40.32 31.99
C ASP A 705 -14.77 41.48 32.81
N SER A 706 -14.05 42.59 32.92
CA SER A 706 -14.43 43.74 33.75
C SER A 706 -15.59 44.59 33.18
N SER A 707 -16.20 44.21 32.06
CA SER A 707 -17.25 45.00 31.39
C SER A 707 -18.69 44.72 31.83
N THR A 708 -18.99 43.54 32.41
CA THR A 708 -20.38 43.13 32.73
C THR A 708 -20.58 42.41 34.07
N GLY A 709 -19.52 42.20 34.86
CA GLY A 709 -19.59 41.55 36.17
C GLY A 709 -20.03 40.08 36.15
N ASN A 710 -20.15 39.47 34.96
CA ASN A 710 -20.56 38.09 34.75
C ASN A 710 -19.45 37.32 34.02
N GLU A 711 -18.79 36.39 34.70
CA GLU A 711 -17.79 35.53 34.06
C GLU A 711 -18.45 34.56 33.07
N LYS A 712 -17.85 34.43 31.87
CA LYS A 712 -18.29 33.50 30.82
C LYS A 712 -17.27 32.38 30.67
N PHE A 713 -17.71 31.14 30.83
CA PHE A 713 -16.90 29.96 30.68
C PHE A 713 -17.08 29.34 29.29
N TYR A 714 -15.99 28.82 28.72
CA TYR A 714 -15.98 28.08 27.46
C TYR A 714 -15.47 26.65 27.72
N TYR A 715 -16.13 25.66 27.12
CA TYR A 715 -15.79 24.24 27.29
C TYR A 715 -15.14 23.66 26.02
N TRP A 716 -14.20 22.74 26.20
CA TRP A 716 -13.67 21.87 25.15
C TRP A 716 -13.94 20.42 25.51
N PHE A 717 -14.65 19.69 24.65
CA PHE A 717 -14.99 18.28 24.86
C PHE A 717 -13.95 17.37 24.21
N THR A 718 -13.18 16.63 25.01
CA THR A 718 -12.32 15.54 24.53
C THR A 718 -13.04 14.21 24.73
N LYS A 719 -13.40 13.52 23.64
CA LYS A 719 -14.19 12.28 23.69
C LYS A 719 -13.34 11.09 24.14
N ALA A 720 -13.67 10.52 25.31
CA ALA A 720 -13.04 9.30 25.82
C ALA A 720 -14.10 8.27 26.23
N PHE A 721 -14.31 7.24 25.41
CA PHE A 721 -15.05 6.01 25.75
C PHE A 721 -14.56 4.85 24.88
N ASN A 722 -14.27 3.71 25.51
CA ASN A 722 -14.04 2.42 24.84
C ASN A 722 -15.26 1.53 25.06
N GLY A 723 -16.10 1.40 24.04
CA GLY A 723 -17.31 0.56 24.07
C GLY A 723 -18.37 1.06 23.08
N PRO A 724 -19.28 0.19 22.60
CA PRO A 724 -20.36 0.59 21.72
C PRO A 724 -21.45 1.37 22.49
N VAL A 725 -21.86 2.51 21.95
CA VAL A 725 -23.01 3.29 22.42
C VAL A 725 -23.78 3.74 21.18
N ASP A 726 -25.08 3.47 21.16
CA ASP A 726 -25.97 3.82 20.04
C ASP A 726 -26.14 5.35 19.89
N ALA A 727 -26.55 5.79 18.70
CA ALA A 727 -26.61 7.21 18.36
C ALA A 727 -27.76 7.94 19.09
N GLY A 728 -27.42 8.76 20.09
CA GLY A 728 -28.43 9.58 20.80
C GLY A 728 -27.95 10.66 21.77
N VAL A 729 -26.64 10.89 21.94
CA VAL A 729 -26.12 11.84 22.94
C VAL A 729 -26.15 13.28 22.40
N GLN A 730 -27.10 14.10 22.85
CA GLN A 730 -27.07 15.56 22.70
C GLN A 730 -26.15 16.21 23.76
N LEU A 731 -25.63 17.40 23.45
CA LEU A 731 -24.80 18.20 24.36
C LEU A 731 -25.66 18.96 25.37
N ILE A 732 -25.14 19.10 26.60
CA ILE A 732 -25.74 19.88 27.69
C ILE A 732 -24.76 20.96 28.10
N ASP A 733 -25.20 22.22 28.09
CA ASP A 733 -24.41 23.36 28.56
C ASP A 733 -24.63 23.61 30.05
N PHE A 734 -23.53 23.91 30.74
CA PHE A 734 -23.49 24.22 32.17
C PHE A 734 -22.98 25.66 32.40
N ARG A 735 -23.31 26.25 33.55
CA ARG A 735 -22.66 27.44 34.10
C ARG A 735 -22.47 27.27 35.61
N VAL A 736 -21.34 27.73 36.12
CA VAL A 736 -20.99 27.78 37.55
C VAL A 736 -20.79 29.25 37.92
N TRP A 737 -21.12 29.65 39.14
CA TRP A 737 -20.84 31.01 39.62
C TRP A 737 -19.44 31.12 40.28
N PRO A 738 -18.82 32.31 40.37
CA PRO A 738 -17.41 32.47 40.73
C PRO A 738 -17.03 32.04 42.16
N ASP A 739 -18.01 31.89 43.06
CA ASP A 739 -17.83 31.39 44.42
C ASP A 739 -17.98 29.85 44.52
N GLY A 740 -18.34 29.18 43.42
CA GLY A 740 -18.61 27.74 43.36
C GLY A 740 -19.90 27.29 44.07
N SER A 741 -20.74 28.21 44.56
CA SER A 741 -21.87 27.86 45.44
C SER A 741 -23.09 27.30 44.72
N GLN A 742 -23.24 27.56 43.41
CA GLN A 742 -24.39 27.17 42.59
C GLN A 742 -24.00 26.83 41.13
N LEU A 743 -24.78 25.95 40.51
CA LEU A 743 -24.59 25.46 39.14
C LEU A 743 -25.93 25.45 38.39
N LYS A 744 -25.96 26.02 37.18
CA LYS A 744 -27.12 26.09 36.27
C LYS A 744 -26.85 25.28 35.00
N TRP A 745 -27.91 24.77 34.39
CA TRP A 745 -27.88 24.03 33.12
C TRP A 745 -29.04 24.46 32.22
N THR A 746 -28.88 24.30 30.91
CA THR A 746 -29.92 24.58 29.89
C THR A 746 -29.79 23.61 28.73
N ALA A 747 -30.92 23.01 28.32
CA ALA A 747 -31.03 22.19 27.13
C ALA A 747 -31.61 23.01 25.96
N LYS A 748 -31.17 22.73 24.74
CA LYS A 748 -31.59 23.49 23.55
C LYS A 748 -32.99 23.14 23.04
N ASP A 749 -33.41 21.90 23.26
CA ASP A 749 -34.77 21.42 23.04
C ASP A 749 -35.46 21.16 24.40
N GLY A 750 -36.79 21.37 24.47
CA GLY A 750 -37.54 21.45 25.73
C GLY A 750 -37.48 20.19 26.61
N ILE A 751 -37.20 20.37 27.91
CA ILE A 751 -37.04 19.27 28.88
C ILE A 751 -38.38 18.55 29.12
N ARG A 752 -38.36 17.22 29.03
CA ARG A 752 -39.40 16.33 29.60
C ARG A 752 -38.91 15.77 30.92
N LEU A 753 -39.60 16.11 32.01
CA LEU A 753 -39.37 15.51 33.32
C LEU A 753 -40.37 14.37 33.56
N TYR A 754 -39.86 13.22 34.00
CA TYR A 754 -40.66 12.15 34.56
C TYR A 754 -40.59 12.21 36.09
N MET A 755 -41.72 12.48 36.73
CA MET A 755 -41.90 12.33 38.18
C MET A 755 -43.18 11.53 38.42
N ASN A 756 -43.07 10.49 39.27
CA ASN A 756 -44.19 9.65 39.72
C ASN A 756 -45.14 9.14 38.61
N GLY A 757 -44.61 8.86 37.42
CA GLY A 757 -45.33 8.14 36.35
C GLY A 757 -46.17 8.99 35.39
N GLN A 758 -46.11 10.33 35.42
CA GLN A 758 -46.71 11.18 34.39
C GLN A 758 -45.69 12.06 33.65
N ILE A 759 -46.09 12.49 32.45
CA ILE A 759 -45.28 13.26 31.50
C ILE A 759 -45.81 14.70 31.44
N THR A 760 -44.94 15.68 31.63
CA THR A 760 -45.24 17.09 31.36
C THR A 760 -44.20 17.65 30.39
N ASN A 761 -44.65 18.22 29.27
CA ASN A 761 -43.79 18.99 28.37
C ASN A 761 -43.61 20.41 28.92
N ILE A 762 -42.39 20.94 28.89
CA ILE A 762 -42.10 22.34 29.23
C ILE A 762 -41.65 23.07 27.95
N PRO A 763 -42.37 24.11 27.49
CA PRO A 763 -41.96 24.89 26.33
C PRO A 763 -40.82 25.87 26.67
N TRP A 764 -40.19 26.39 25.62
CA TRP A 764 -39.04 27.31 25.67
C TRP A 764 -39.52 28.77 25.80
N ASP A 765 -38.90 29.57 26.68
CA ASP A 765 -39.12 31.02 26.80
C ASP A 765 -37.79 31.68 27.23
N ASP A 766 -37.31 32.65 26.44
CA ASP A 766 -36.00 33.30 26.61
C ASP A 766 -35.89 34.21 27.85
N ARG A 767 -36.99 34.47 28.57
CA ARG A 767 -37.09 35.55 29.56
C ARG A 767 -36.63 35.19 30.98
N CYS A 768 -35.49 34.50 31.09
CA CYS A 768 -34.77 34.30 32.36
C CYS A 768 -33.57 35.26 32.49
N VAL A 769 -33.86 36.56 32.54
CA VAL A 769 -32.89 37.63 32.81
C VAL A 769 -32.96 38.05 34.30
N ASP A 770 -31.82 38.49 34.83
CA ASP A 770 -31.57 38.75 36.25
C ASP A 770 -32.16 40.09 36.75
N ASP A 771 -33.14 40.04 37.68
CA ASP A 771 -33.20 40.90 38.88
C ASP A 771 -34.24 40.35 39.90
N LYS A 772 -34.25 40.94 41.10
CA LYS A 772 -35.07 40.57 42.26
C LYS A 772 -36.47 41.18 42.20
N ARG A 773 -37.52 40.35 42.12
CA ARG A 773 -38.70 40.42 43.03
C ARG A 773 -39.66 39.25 42.86
N THR A 774 -40.75 39.29 43.62
CA THR A 774 -41.62 38.18 43.97
C THR A 774 -42.82 37.98 43.02
N ASP A 775 -43.54 36.88 43.27
CA ASP A 775 -44.96 36.65 42.97
C ASP A 775 -45.53 36.98 41.57
N SER A 776 -45.51 35.97 40.69
CA SER A 776 -46.77 35.44 40.14
C SER A 776 -46.59 33.99 39.63
N SER A 777 -47.69 33.25 39.48
CA SER A 777 -47.68 31.79 39.36
C SER A 777 -47.63 31.27 37.92
N SER A 778 -46.46 30.76 37.48
CA SER A 778 -46.36 29.64 36.52
C SER A 778 -44.92 29.15 36.34
N THR A 779 -43.93 30.04 36.35
CA THR A 779 -42.52 29.69 36.13
C THR A 779 -41.89 29.05 37.37
N ARG A 780 -41.36 27.82 37.24
CA ARG A 780 -40.55 27.16 38.29
C ARG A 780 -39.10 26.97 37.84
N CYS A 781 -38.22 27.84 38.29
CA CYS A 781 -36.79 27.56 38.32
C CYS A 781 -36.45 26.78 39.61
N TYR A 782 -35.61 25.75 39.50
CA TYR A 782 -35.13 24.97 40.64
C TYR A 782 -33.64 25.23 40.87
N TRP A 783 -33.23 25.19 42.13
CA TRP A 783 -31.88 25.54 42.60
C TRP A 783 -31.32 24.41 43.47
N VAL A 784 -30.00 24.30 43.54
CA VAL A 784 -29.28 23.39 44.45
C VAL A 784 -28.23 24.20 45.22
N ASP A 785 -28.23 24.06 46.54
CA ASP A 785 -27.36 24.77 47.47
C ASP A 785 -26.29 23.81 48.00
N PHE A 786 -25.01 24.15 47.75
CA PHE A 786 -23.85 23.32 48.10
C PHE A 786 -23.23 23.66 49.47
N SER A 787 -23.78 24.61 50.22
CA SER A 787 -23.26 25.09 51.52
C SER A 787 -23.10 24.01 52.60
N LYS A 788 -23.73 22.84 52.44
CA LYS A 788 -23.70 21.72 53.39
C LYS A 788 -22.52 20.75 53.21
N ALA A 789 -21.66 20.95 52.21
CA ALA A 789 -20.65 19.98 51.79
C ALA A 789 -19.18 20.40 52.01
N VAL A 790 -18.89 21.30 52.97
CA VAL A 790 -17.51 21.73 53.28
C VAL A 790 -17.23 21.75 54.79
N THR A 791 -16.40 20.83 55.27
CA THR A 791 -15.49 21.12 56.40
C THR A 791 -14.30 20.14 56.45
N VAL A 792 -13.14 20.55 55.91
CA VAL A 792 -11.83 20.11 56.40
C VAL A 792 -10.95 21.35 56.45
N SER A 793 -10.53 21.75 57.65
CA SER A 793 -9.62 22.88 57.86
C SER A 793 -8.17 22.45 57.66
N ARG A 794 -7.36 23.32 57.05
CA ARG A 794 -5.88 23.25 57.10
C ARG A 794 -5.40 23.22 58.56
N PRO A 795 -4.23 22.64 58.91
CA PRO A 795 -3.04 22.42 58.07
C PRO A 795 -3.20 21.38 56.96
#